data_AF-A0A1I2HWY2-F1
#
_entry.id   AF-A0A1I2HWY2-F1
#
_cell.length_a   1.000
_cell.length_b   1.000
_cell.length_c   1.000
_cell.angle_alpha   90.00
_cell.angle_beta   90.00
_cell.angle_gamma   90.00
#
_symmetry.space_group_name_H-M   'P 1'
#
loop_
_entity.id
_entity.type
_entity.pdbx_description
1 polymer ?
#
loop_
_entity_poly.entity_id
_entity_poly.type
_entity_poly.pdbx_seq_one_letter_code
_entity_poly.pdbx_strand_id
1 'polypeptide(L)'
;MTFGSRLLFPTLLLTIGALAPFTGQAYELKVPWRGDSLPADSYMRTTGHADYDCTGTGVCDLDISAMRWDFATGSYSWHRIDATAPYGRSDAVGWELPLYSPVDGDIIACFRRLPDDNEDGSEPSACPGTLGAQNRCVAGGNHVIIRTADGHLISLNHLRQDSIPAALCPIADTMLFDDDPKFCSLSGWNPALREGARLDNRSIAPIPVRKGEFVGRVGLSGNTNGVHLHMGVAEFTTDPSGNYCARKSPSEFREGWSQVRTPGVAPAPGDWDRLQGSELPIDGTTDFLLWPDPVGERVDRLQVEPGTVPALALTELGGVAAYRNSAGNLAVNAMLFTSTDILLGVGEEEGAVGEVAVSRINNTAGHALVAVRNGSDRLQLIPYYVNALADAVRGVGRTESTPGVGQIEATASPTHDGAVVAFQNSSGALSVINYGVTLTGTEELTVDRRASASHSAAIADVDVATVVMGRGVGESSGAWKGVVTVEQRSADDTVWLRTWQINTAGTSVALVDSQQVKDLASNAAFTAADVDVTVTGNLGSREFAVVSVATPSGLRVQSWQISSAGLLARVDQWDAGAASELSSARAGAQDAALGLRTGAGVMSLISFHVDADGHLGRAGTVDAGAVSSLAVDGRPGAQRLVALARDADGEMTLFHHPTNYSALY
;
A
#
# COMPACT_ATOMS: atom_id res chain seq x y z
N MET A 1 -45.22 -57.07 9.08
CA MET A 1 -43.93 -56.38 8.97
C MET A 1 -44.20 -54.89 8.89
N THR A 2 -44.03 -54.22 10.02
CA THR A 2 -44.32 -52.79 10.22
C THR A 2 -43.07 -51.98 9.91
N PHE A 3 -43.13 -51.10 8.92
CA PHE A 3 -42.09 -50.10 8.64
C PHE A 3 -42.31 -48.89 9.54
N GLY A 4 -41.37 -48.64 10.45
CA GLY A 4 -41.31 -47.43 11.27
C GLY A 4 -40.27 -46.45 10.70
N SER A 5 -40.73 -45.34 10.16
CA SER A 5 -39.91 -44.19 9.74
C SER A 5 -39.52 -43.35 10.97
N ARG A 6 -38.22 -43.28 11.28
CA ARG A 6 -37.67 -42.35 12.26
C ARG A 6 -37.26 -41.06 11.54
N LEU A 7 -37.96 -39.97 11.81
CA LEU A 7 -37.48 -38.61 11.53
C LEU A 7 -36.32 -38.30 12.48
N LEU A 8 -35.14 -38.00 11.92
CA LEU A 8 -34.03 -37.38 12.64
C LEU A 8 -34.19 -35.86 12.53
N PHE A 9 -34.50 -35.20 13.65
CA PHE A 9 -34.34 -33.75 13.78
C PHE A 9 -32.85 -33.46 14.08
N PRO A 10 -32.16 -32.61 13.31
CA PRO A 10 -30.84 -32.14 13.69
C PRO A 10 -30.99 -31.19 14.87
N THR A 11 -30.40 -31.57 16.01
CA THR A 11 -30.27 -30.69 17.17
C THR A 11 -29.22 -29.64 16.84
N LEU A 12 -29.66 -28.42 16.51
CA LEU A 12 -28.79 -27.27 16.36
C LEU A 12 -28.25 -26.92 17.76
N LEU A 13 -27.01 -27.34 18.06
CA LEU A 13 -26.29 -26.85 19.24
C LEU A 13 -25.93 -25.38 18.98
N LEU A 14 -26.69 -24.48 19.61
CA LEU A 14 -26.33 -23.07 19.72
C LEU A 14 -25.18 -22.98 20.75
N THR A 15 -23.93 -22.95 20.28
CA THR A 15 -22.80 -22.58 21.12
C THR A 15 -22.95 -21.13 21.53
N ILE A 16 -23.39 -20.90 22.77
CA ILE A 16 -23.29 -19.60 23.43
C ILE A 16 -21.79 -19.38 23.67
N GLY A 17 -21.15 -18.64 22.77
CA GLY A 17 -19.77 -18.18 22.96
C GLY A 17 -19.72 -17.33 24.22
N ALA A 18 -19.03 -17.81 25.25
CA ALA A 18 -18.71 -16.97 26.39
C ALA A 18 -17.80 -15.84 25.90
N LEU A 19 -18.28 -14.60 25.97
CA LEU A 19 -17.47 -13.42 25.68
C LEU A 19 -16.26 -13.45 26.61
N ALA A 20 -15.05 -13.46 26.03
CA ALA A 20 -13.82 -13.34 26.79
C ALA A 20 -13.84 -12.02 27.58
N PRO A 21 -13.31 -11.97 28.81
CA PRO A 21 -13.20 -10.71 29.55
C PRO A 21 -12.32 -9.73 28.76
N PHE A 22 -12.81 -8.50 28.58
CA PHE A 22 -12.08 -7.42 27.93
C PHE A 22 -10.76 -7.16 28.66
N THR A 23 -9.65 -7.29 27.95
CA THR A 23 -8.32 -6.87 28.41
C THR A 23 -8.23 -5.36 28.25
N GLY A 24 -7.73 -4.62 29.24
CA GLY A 24 -7.54 -3.16 29.17
C GLY A 24 -6.45 -2.70 28.19
N GLN A 25 -6.29 -3.40 27.07
CA GLN A 25 -5.38 -3.09 25.98
C GLN A 25 -6.06 -2.08 25.05
N ALA A 26 -5.29 -1.15 24.48
CA ALA A 26 -5.81 -0.21 23.50
C ALA A 26 -6.28 -0.94 22.24
N TYR A 27 -7.43 -0.50 21.72
CA TYR A 27 -7.97 -1.01 20.48
C TYR A 27 -7.20 -0.44 19.28
N GLU A 28 -6.74 -1.33 18.40
CA GLU A 28 -5.90 -0.96 17.25
C GLU A 28 -6.72 -0.38 16.10
N LEU A 29 -6.37 0.83 15.68
CA LEU A 29 -6.98 1.55 14.57
C LEU A 29 -5.94 1.82 13.48
N LYS A 30 -6.36 1.77 12.22
CA LYS A 30 -5.63 2.49 11.17
C LYS A 30 -6.00 3.97 11.19
N VAL A 31 -5.07 4.83 10.78
CA VAL A 31 -5.43 6.24 10.55
C VAL A 31 -6.51 6.36 9.44
N PRO A 32 -7.60 7.09 9.66
CA PRO A 32 -8.74 7.16 8.72
C PRO A 32 -8.51 8.12 7.53
N TRP A 33 -7.26 8.45 7.19
CA TRP A 33 -6.90 9.26 6.02
C TRP A 33 -5.70 8.63 5.31
N ARG A 34 -5.49 8.98 4.03
CA ARG A 34 -4.38 8.48 3.23
C ARG A 34 -3.35 9.56 2.96
N GLY A 35 -2.18 9.11 2.52
CA GLY A 35 -1.05 9.98 2.19
C GLY A 35 -1.33 11.00 1.10
N ASP A 36 -2.17 10.64 0.14
CA ASP A 36 -2.63 11.48 -0.96
C ASP A 36 -3.86 12.34 -0.59
N SER A 37 -4.40 12.17 0.61
CA SER A 37 -5.55 12.96 1.10
C SER A 37 -5.14 14.35 1.60
N LEU A 38 -3.86 14.54 1.89
CA LEU A 38 -3.29 15.78 2.40
C LEU A 38 -2.58 16.53 1.26
N PRO A 39 -2.73 17.86 1.16
CA PRO A 39 -1.88 18.66 0.30
C PRO A 39 -0.40 18.54 0.68
N ALA A 40 0.50 18.95 -0.22
CA ALA A 40 1.92 19.05 0.09
C ALA A 40 2.14 19.86 1.39
N ASP A 41 3.16 19.48 2.15
CA ASP A 41 3.54 20.11 3.42
C ASP A 41 2.41 20.16 4.46
N SER A 42 1.42 19.28 4.37
CA SER A 42 0.23 19.27 5.24
C SER A 42 0.11 17.99 6.04
N TYR A 43 -0.07 18.12 7.36
CA TYR A 43 -0.02 17.04 8.35
C TYR A 43 -1.35 17.00 9.11
N MET A 44 -1.72 15.83 9.63
CA MET A 44 -2.77 15.78 10.65
C MET A 44 -2.19 16.18 11.99
N ARG A 45 -2.95 16.90 12.80
CA ARG A 45 -2.65 17.18 14.20
C ARG A 45 -3.73 16.53 15.05
N THR A 46 -3.31 15.79 16.06
CA THR A 46 -4.22 15.32 17.10
C THR A 46 -4.24 16.30 18.26
N THR A 47 -5.43 16.61 18.76
CA THR A 47 -5.65 17.27 20.04
C THR A 47 -6.64 16.47 20.87
N GLY A 48 -6.51 16.52 22.20
CA GLY A 48 -7.60 16.08 23.06
C GLY A 48 -8.84 16.95 22.81
N HIS A 49 -10.02 16.35 22.82
CA HIS A 49 -11.27 17.10 22.68
C HIS A 49 -11.42 18.13 23.81
N ALA A 50 -11.86 19.35 23.49
CA ALA A 50 -12.04 20.42 24.47
C ALA A 50 -12.89 19.94 25.67
N ASP A 51 -12.46 20.29 26.88
CA ASP A 51 -13.03 19.88 28.17
C ASP A 51 -12.79 18.41 28.63
N TYR A 52 -12.07 17.59 27.84
CA TYR A 52 -11.71 16.22 28.22
C TYR A 52 -10.20 16.03 28.18
N ASP A 53 -9.52 16.66 29.13
CA ASP A 53 -8.14 16.37 29.47
C ASP A 53 -8.06 14.85 29.76
N CYS A 54 -7.29 14.09 28.98
CA CYS A 54 -7.22 12.63 29.09
C CYS A 54 -6.46 12.17 30.35
N THR A 55 -6.32 13.07 31.33
CA THR A 55 -5.49 12.92 32.52
C THR A 55 -6.00 11.78 33.40
N GLY A 56 -5.25 10.69 33.38
CA GLY A 56 -5.35 9.60 34.35
C GLY A 56 -6.17 8.38 33.94
N THR A 57 -6.84 8.37 32.78
CA THR A 57 -7.62 7.19 32.34
C THR A 57 -7.16 6.57 31.01
N GLY A 58 -6.47 7.33 30.15
CA GLY A 58 -6.03 6.83 28.83
C GLY A 58 -7.19 6.56 27.85
N VAL A 59 -8.38 7.07 28.14
CA VAL A 59 -9.60 6.84 27.37
C VAL A 59 -10.22 8.19 26.99
N CYS A 60 -10.01 8.63 25.76
CA CYS A 60 -10.58 9.88 25.25
C CYS A 60 -10.93 9.81 23.77
N ASP A 61 -11.84 10.71 23.37
CA ASP A 61 -12.19 10.91 21.97
C ASP A 61 -11.17 11.90 21.39
N LEU A 62 -10.90 11.77 20.10
CA LEU A 62 -9.82 12.45 19.41
C LEU A 62 -10.38 13.52 18.48
N ASP A 63 -9.87 14.74 18.60
CA ASP A 63 -10.06 15.77 17.58
C ASP A 63 -8.82 15.78 16.69
N ILE A 64 -9.04 15.58 15.40
CA ILE A 64 -7.98 15.44 14.40
C ILE A 64 -8.19 16.49 13.32
N SER A 65 -7.24 17.41 13.19
CA SER A 65 -7.35 18.55 12.29
C SER A 65 -6.13 18.62 11.37
N ALA A 66 -6.32 18.87 10.08
CA ALA A 66 -5.21 19.04 9.16
C ALA A 66 -4.62 20.46 9.24
N MET A 67 -3.30 20.58 9.16
CA MET A 67 -2.57 21.84 9.11
C MET A 67 -1.42 21.74 8.11
N ARG A 68 -0.90 22.87 7.64
CA ARG A 68 0.30 22.89 6.80
C ARG A 68 1.44 23.67 7.44
N TRP A 69 2.66 23.32 7.07
CA TRP A 69 3.82 24.16 7.34
C TRP A 69 3.98 25.19 6.22
N ASP A 70 3.98 26.48 6.56
CA ASP A 70 4.25 27.56 5.62
C ASP A 70 5.71 28.00 5.72
N PHE A 71 6.51 27.59 4.74
CA PHE A 71 7.93 27.93 4.66
C PHE A 71 8.21 29.43 4.49
N ALA A 72 7.26 30.20 3.93
CA ALA A 72 7.44 31.64 3.74
C ALA A 72 7.30 32.40 5.07
N THR A 73 6.39 31.93 5.94
CA THR A 73 6.16 32.55 7.26
C THR A 73 6.90 31.85 8.41
N GLY A 74 7.41 30.63 8.18
CA GLY A 74 8.03 29.80 9.22
C GLY A 74 7.03 29.39 10.30
N SER A 75 5.78 29.14 9.93
CA SER A 75 4.70 28.85 10.89
C SER A 75 3.69 27.82 10.37
N TYR A 76 2.98 27.17 11.29
CA TYR A 76 1.86 26.30 10.93
C TYR A 76 0.62 27.12 10.60
N SER A 77 -0.06 26.77 9.50
CA SER A 77 -1.30 27.38 9.06
C SER A 77 -2.42 26.35 8.95
N TRP A 78 -3.62 26.74 9.36
CA TRP A 78 -4.85 25.95 9.20
C TRP A 78 -5.49 26.13 7.83
N HIS A 79 -5.03 27.12 7.04
CA HIS A 79 -5.62 27.50 5.76
C HIS A 79 -4.78 27.00 4.60
N ARG A 80 -5.40 26.67 3.47
CA ARG A 80 -4.72 26.27 2.23
C ARG A 80 -3.81 27.37 1.66
N ILE A 81 -2.88 27.00 0.77
CA ILE A 81 -1.90 27.94 0.19
C ILE A 81 -2.51 28.99 -0.72
N ASP A 82 -3.61 28.64 -1.37
CA ASP A 82 -4.38 29.47 -2.28
C ASP A 82 -5.48 30.27 -1.56
N ALA A 83 -5.67 30.06 -0.25
CA ALA A 83 -6.66 30.79 0.53
C ALA A 83 -6.30 32.28 0.63
N THR A 84 -7.30 33.15 0.46
CA THR A 84 -7.11 34.61 0.54
C THR A 84 -7.95 35.18 1.68
N ALA A 85 -7.35 36.10 2.46
CA ALA A 85 -8.05 36.70 3.58
C ALA A 85 -9.21 37.62 3.10
N PRO A 86 -10.36 37.65 3.81
CA PRO A 86 -10.65 36.92 5.05
C PRO A 86 -10.91 35.43 4.81
N TYR A 87 -10.33 34.57 5.64
CA TYR A 87 -10.44 33.13 5.47
C TYR A 87 -11.84 32.63 5.82
N GLY A 88 -12.46 31.91 4.91
CA GLY A 88 -13.62 31.07 5.17
C GLY A 88 -13.24 29.78 5.89
N ARG A 89 -14.25 29.03 6.34
CA ARG A 89 -14.05 27.69 6.90
C ARG A 89 -13.74 26.67 5.81
N SER A 90 -14.21 26.88 4.58
CA SER A 90 -13.81 26.06 3.42
C SER A 90 -12.36 26.26 2.96
N ASP A 91 -11.71 27.34 3.41
CA ASP A 91 -10.28 27.57 3.18
C ASP A 91 -9.38 26.69 4.07
N ALA A 92 -9.95 25.93 5.00
CA ALA A 92 -9.16 25.06 5.87
C ALA A 92 -8.46 23.94 5.08
N VAL A 93 -7.25 23.58 5.50
CA VAL A 93 -6.48 22.47 4.89
C VAL A 93 -7.28 21.17 4.96
N GLY A 94 -7.96 20.92 6.08
CA GLY A 94 -8.74 19.70 6.30
C GLY A 94 -10.13 19.69 5.65
N TRP A 95 -10.59 20.81 5.07
CA TRP A 95 -11.94 20.87 4.49
C TRP A 95 -12.05 19.88 3.32
N GLU A 96 -13.12 19.08 3.30
CA GLU A 96 -13.38 18.05 2.28
C GLU A 96 -12.35 16.91 2.18
N LEU A 97 -11.45 16.80 3.17
CA LEU A 97 -10.45 15.73 3.20
C LEU A 97 -11.15 14.36 3.25
N PRO A 98 -10.83 13.42 2.34
CA PRO A 98 -11.49 12.12 2.30
C PRO A 98 -11.10 11.25 3.49
N LEU A 99 -12.11 10.60 4.07
CA LEU A 99 -11.96 9.69 5.19
C LEU A 99 -12.30 8.26 4.81
N TYR A 100 -11.59 7.33 5.43
CA TYR A 100 -11.66 5.90 5.19
C TYR A 100 -11.91 5.15 6.48
N SER A 101 -12.57 3.99 6.38
CA SER A 101 -12.86 3.16 7.54
C SER A 101 -11.57 2.69 8.19
N PRO A 102 -11.33 2.95 9.49
CA PRO A 102 -10.10 2.52 10.17
C PRO A 102 -10.09 1.02 10.49
N VAL A 103 -11.23 0.33 10.31
CA VAL A 103 -11.47 -1.06 10.71
C VAL A 103 -12.39 -1.79 9.72
N ASP A 104 -12.36 -3.13 9.75
CA ASP A 104 -13.43 -3.94 9.18
C ASP A 104 -14.63 -3.99 10.14
N GLY A 105 -15.85 -4.01 9.62
CA GLY A 105 -17.04 -4.17 10.45
C GLY A 105 -18.35 -3.93 9.72
N ASP A 106 -19.38 -3.60 10.50
CA ASP A 106 -20.69 -3.21 10.01
C ASP A 106 -21.00 -1.78 10.41
N ILE A 107 -21.42 -0.92 9.48
CA ILE A 107 -22.07 0.35 9.81
C ILE A 107 -23.44 0.04 10.42
N ILE A 108 -23.62 0.42 11.67
CA ILE A 108 -24.85 0.16 12.44
C ILE A 108 -25.67 1.42 12.75
N ALA A 109 -25.07 2.61 12.55
CA ALA A 109 -25.72 3.90 12.65
C ALA A 109 -24.97 4.90 11.75
N CYS A 110 -25.70 5.85 11.16
CA CYS A 110 -25.09 6.91 10.36
C CYS A 110 -26.01 8.13 10.25
N PHE A 111 -25.49 9.28 9.88
CA PHE A 111 -26.29 10.44 9.46
C PHE A 111 -25.48 11.28 8.47
N ARG A 112 -26.09 11.72 7.37
CA ARG A 112 -25.33 12.37 6.26
C ARG A 112 -25.87 13.70 5.76
N ARG A 113 -27.01 14.19 6.27
CA ARG A 113 -27.73 15.35 5.70
C ARG A 113 -27.81 16.56 6.62
N LEU A 114 -27.16 16.54 7.77
CA LEU A 114 -27.05 17.74 8.59
C LEU A 114 -26.24 18.79 7.81
N PRO A 115 -26.73 20.03 7.69
CA PRO A 115 -25.93 21.10 7.13
C PRO A 115 -24.64 21.31 7.91
N ASP A 116 -23.56 21.63 7.20
CA ASP A 116 -22.36 22.20 7.81
C ASP A 116 -22.67 23.61 8.33
N ASP A 117 -21.92 24.09 9.33
CA ASP A 117 -22.02 25.48 9.77
C ASP A 117 -21.72 26.48 8.64
N ASN A 118 -22.26 27.69 8.77
CA ASN A 118 -22.01 28.76 7.80
C ASN A 118 -20.52 29.15 7.79
N GLU A 119 -20.05 29.70 6.65
CA GLU A 119 -18.66 30.17 6.47
C GLU A 119 -18.24 31.24 7.49
N ASP A 120 -19.20 32.03 8.00
CA ASP A 120 -18.96 33.04 9.03
C ASP A 120 -18.92 32.47 10.46
N GLY A 121 -19.10 31.15 10.58
CA GLY A 121 -19.12 30.41 11.83
C GLY A 121 -20.40 30.54 12.64
N SER A 122 -21.45 31.13 12.08
CA SER A 122 -22.79 31.04 12.65
C SER A 122 -23.40 29.65 12.41
N GLU A 123 -24.19 29.18 13.37
CA GLU A 123 -24.96 27.95 13.22
C GLU A 123 -25.89 28.06 11.99
N PRO A 124 -26.09 26.96 11.24
CA PRO A 124 -26.94 26.99 10.06
C PRO A 124 -28.39 27.27 10.49
N SER A 125 -29.07 28.13 9.73
CA SER A 125 -30.45 28.59 10.03
C SER A 125 -31.51 27.47 10.15
N ALA A 126 -31.15 26.24 9.77
CA ALA A 126 -32.02 25.09 9.69
C ALA A 126 -31.49 23.88 10.49
N CYS A 127 -30.95 24.07 11.70
CA CYS A 127 -30.79 22.95 12.63
C CYS A 127 -32.14 22.59 13.27
N PRO A 128 -32.81 21.52 12.83
CA PRO A 128 -34.15 21.21 13.28
C PRO A 128 -34.04 20.22 14.43
N GLY A 129 -34.01 20.72 15.66
CA GLY A 129 -33.90 19.89 16.85
C GLY A 129 -33.95 20.72 18.12
N THR A 130 -35.15 21.02 18.60
CA THR A 130 -35.34 21.64 19.92
C THR A 130 -35.58 20.55 20.95
N LEU A 131 -34.52 20.06 21.61
CA LEU A 131 -34.64 19.50 22.96
C LEU A 131 -34.28 20.61 23.96
N GLY A 132 -35.24 21.51 24.18
CA GLY A 132 -35.26 22.48 25.29
C GLY A 132 -34.30 23.66 25.17
N ALA A 133 -34.83 24.84 24.82
CA ALA A 133 -34.23 26.19 24.96
C ALA A 133 -32.81 26.47 24.41
N GLN A 134 -32.05 25.47 23.98
CA GLN A 134 -30.76 25.58 23.32
C GLN A 134 -30.86 24.79 22.02
N ASN A 135 -31.06 25.50 20.92
CA ASN A 135 -31.38 25.03 19.58
C ASN A 135 -30.22 24.23 18.93
N ARG A 136 -29.69 23.22 19.61
CA ARG A 136 -28.42 22.57 19.26
C ARG A 136 -28.66 21.38 18.34
N CYS A 137 -27.91 21.34 17.24
CA CYS A 137 -27.83 20.22 16.32
C CYS A 137 -27.35 18.95 17.05
N VAL A 138 -27.56 17.76 16.47
CA VAL A 138 -26.94 16.51 16.97
C VAL A 138 -25.44 16.75 17.12
N ALA A 139 -24.90 16.54 18.33
CA ALA A 139 -23.56 17.03 18.67
C ALA A 139 -22.47 16.48 17.73
N GLY A 140 -22.46 15.18 17.44
CA GLY A 140 -21.54 14.56 16.48
C GLY A 140 -21.81 14.89 15.00
N GLY A 141 -22.87 15.63 14.69
CA GLY A 141 -23.20 16.03 13.32
C GLY A 141 -23.51 14.87 12.39
N ASN A 142 -23.07 14.98 11.13
CA ASN A 142 -23.01 13.84 10.22
C ASN A 142 -21.92 12.87 10.69
N HIS A 143 -22.24 11.59 10.70
CA HIS A 143 -21.38 10.56 11.28
C HIS A 143 -21.61 9.19 10.69
N VAL A 144 -20.66 8.29 10.93
CA VAL A 144 -20.82 6.83 10.81
C VAL A 144 -20.38 6.15 12.10
N ILE A 145 -21.07 5.09 12.50
CA ILE A 145 -20.70 4.22 13.62
C ILE A 145 -20.52 2.80 13.11
N ILE A 146 -19.29 2.30 13.23
CA ILE A 146 -18.88 0.98 12.75
C ILE A 146 -18.75 0.04 13.94
N ARG A 147 -19.44 -1.10 13.88
CA ARG A 147 -19.32 -2.18 14.84
C ARG A 147 -18.37 -3.25 14.29
N THR A 148 -17.33 -3.54 15.04
CA THR A 148 -16.32 -4.55 14.69
C THR A 148 -16.77 -5.95 15.13
N ALA A 149 -16.18 -6.99 14.56
CA ALA A 149 -16.52 -8.38 14.87
C ALA A 149 -16.19 -8.77 16.32
N ASP A 150 -15.22 -8.11 16.94
CA ASP A 150 -14.76 -8.35 18.30
C ASP A 150 -15.50 -7.49 19.36
N GLY A 151 -16.52 -6.74 18.95
CA GLY A 151 -17.41 -6.04 19.86
C GLY A 151 -16.93 -4.64 20.28
N HIS A 152 -16.31 -3.90 19.37
CA HIS A 152 -16.03 -2.47 19.53
C HIS A 152 -16.92 -1.63 18.59
N LEU A 153 -17.10 -0.36 18.96
CA LEU A 153 -17.71 0.70 18.16
C LEU A 153 -16.66 1.74 17.83
N ILE A 154 -16.60 2.13 16.57
CA ILE A 154 -15.79 3.26 16.10
C ILE A 154 -16.74 4.34 15.58
N SER A 155 -16.69 5.54 16.16
CA SER A 155 -17.43 6.71 15.66
C SER A 155 -16.51 7.62 14.87
N LEU A 156 -17.01 8.09 13.72
CA LEU A 156 -16.39 9.14 12.91
C LEU A 156 -17.44 10.25 12.74
N ASN A 157 -17.18 11.43 13.29
CA ASN A 157 -18.14 12.53 13.46
C ASN A 157 -17.69 13.81 12.73
N HIS A 158 -18.57 14.82 12.71
CA HIS A 158 -18.39 16.11 12.03
C HIS A 158 -18.12 15.98 10.53
N LEU A 159 -18.70 14.96 9.90
CA LEU A 159 -18.55 14.74 8.48
C LEU A 159 -19.27 15.84 7.68
N ARG A 160 -18.78 16.11 6.47
CA ARG A 160 -19.39 17.11 5.60
C ARG A 160 -20.78 16.66 5.15
N GLN A 161 -21.70 17.62 5.02
CA GLN A 161 -23.02 17.39 4.45
C GLN A 161 -22.94 16.63 3.11
N ASP A 162 -23.75 15.58 3.00
CA ASP A 162 -23.90 14.69 1.84
C ASP A 162 -22.60 14.03 1.35
N SER A 163 -21.54 14.00 2.17
CA SER A 163 -20.26 13.38 1.79
C SER A 163 -20.20 11.86 2.02
N ILE A 164 -21.00 11.36 2.96
CA ILE A 164 -21.11 9.91 3.23
C ILE A 164 -21.89 9.27 2.07
N PRO A 165 -21.35 8.24 1.40
CA PRO A 165 -22.05 7.57 0.31
C PRO A 165 -23.44 7.09 0.71
N ALA A 166 -24.45 7.33 -0.13
CA ALA A 166 -25.82 6.88 0.16
C ALA A 166 -25.92 5.34 0.29
N ALA A 167 -25.00 4.59 -0.32
CA ALA A 167 -24.91 3.14 -0.16
C ALA A 167 -24.48 2.74 1.27
N LEU A 168 -23.66 3.56 1.94
CA LEU A 168 -23.21 3.36 3.32
C LEU A 168 -24.15 4.02 4.34
N CYS A 169 -24.88 5.04 3.92
CA CYS A 169 -25.88 5.72 4.74
C CYS A 169 -27.16 6.04 3.94
N PRO A 170 -28.08 5.07 3.78
CA PRO A 170 -29.26 5.22 2.93
C PRO A 170 -30.31 6.16 3.54
N ILE A 171 -30.15 6.55 4.79
CA ILE A 171 -31.04 7.50 5.45
C ILE A 171 -30.96 8.84 4.73
N ALA A 172 -32.08 9.22 4.14
CA ALA A 172 -32.26 10.46 3.40
C ALA A 172 -32.96 11.55 4.25
N ASP A 173 -33.22 11.27 5.53
CA ASP A 173 -33.88 12.21 6.41
C ASP A 173 -32.95 13.37 6.77
N THR A 174 -33.52 14.56 6.90
CA THR A 174 -32.82 15.76 7.39
C THR A 174 -33.02 15.96 8.90
N MET A 175 -33.80 15.07 9.54
CA MET A 175 -34.10 15.08 10.96
C MET A 175 -34.20 13.64 11.47
N LEU A 176 -33.60 13.36 12.63
CA LEU A 176 -33.65 12.06 13.27
C LEU A 176 -34.19 12.23 14.70
N PHE A 177 -35.50 12.38 14.89
CA PHE A 177 -36.04 12.31 16.26
C PHE A 177 -37.40 11.60 16.31
N ASP A 178 -37.38 10.43 16.96
CA ASP A 178 -38.42 10.03 17.93
C ASP A 178 -37.83 10.26 19.34
N ASP A 179 -38.68 10.71 20.26
CA ASP A 179 -38.35 11.38 21.53
C ASP A 179 -37.87 10.47 22.69
N ASP A 180 -37.54 9.21 22.46
CA ASP A 180 -37.27 8.26 23.56
C ASP A 180 -35.86 7.64 23.48
N PRO A 181 -34.82 8.25 24.09
CA PRO A 181 -33.51 7.63 24.17
C PRO A 181 -33.62 6.32 24.94
N LYS A 182 -33.43 5.19 24.25
CA LYS A 182 -33.41 3.87 24.90
C LYS A 182 -32.19 3.79 25.82
N PHE A 183 -32.42 3.86 27.13
CA PHE A 183 -31.36 3.85 28.13
C PHE A 183 -30.73 2.46 28.29
N CYS A 184 -29.41 2.39 28.25
CA CYS A 184 -28.65 1.21 28.65
C CYS A 184 -28.82 1.02 30.16
N SER A 185 -29.29 -0.14 30.58
CA SER A 185 -29.50 -0.47 31.99
C SER A 185 -28.24 -0.99 32.72
N LEU A 186 -27.12 -1.17 32.01
CA LEU A 186 -25.87 -1.70 32.58
C LEU A 186 -25.10 -0.59 33.32
N SER A 187 -24.73 -0.86 34.58
CA SER A 187 -23.92 0.05 35.39
C SER A 187 -22.54 0.28 34.76
N GLY A 188 -22.14 1.54 34.60
CA GLY A 188 -20.86 1.92 33.99
C GLY A 188 -20.84 1.95 32.46
N TRP A 189 -22.00 1.72 31.83
CA TRP A 189 -22.21 1.82 30.38
C TRP A 189 -23.14 2.98 30.05
N ASN A 190 -22.98 3.55 28.87
CA ASN A 190 -23.79 4.67 28.39
C ASN A 190 -24.66 4.22 27.20
N PRO A 191 -25.96 4.58 27.14
CA PRO A 191 -26.82 4.33 25.97
C PRO A 191 -26.36 4.99 24.68
N ALA A 192 -25.65 6.11 24.78
CA ALA A 192 -25.08 6.81 23.65
C ALA A 192 -23.56 6.74 23.74
N LEU A 193 -22.88 6.70 22.58
CA LEU A 193 -21.56 7.32 22.53
C LEU A 193 -21.80 8.76 23.01
N ARG A 194 -21.09 9.18 24.06
CA ARG A 194 -21.40 10.40 24.84
C ARG A 194 -21.38 11.69 23.97
N GLU A 195 -20.92 11.54 22.74
CA GLU A 195 -20.74 12.46 21.61
C GLU A 195 -22.06 12.81 20.87
N GLY A 196 -23.20 12.28 21.31
CA GLY A 196 -24.49 12.53 20.65
C GLY A 196 -24.70 11.73 19.37
N ALA A 197 -23.76 10.85 18.99
CA ALA A 197 -23.97 9.85 17.95
C ALA A 197 -24.98 8.80 18.46
N ARG A 198 -26.10 8.69 17.75
CA ARG A 198 -27.32 7.96 18.16
C ARG A 198 -27.31 6.53 17.59
N LEU A 199 -27.09 5.53 18.44
CA LEU A 199 -27.09 4.10 18.07
C LEU A 199 -28.50 3.56 17.73
N ASP A 200 -29.54 4.31 18.07
CA ASP A 200 -30.95 4.02 17.79
C ASP A 200 -31.39 4.43 16.38
N ASN A 201 -30.50 5.03 15.57
CA ASN A 201 -30.75 5.30 14.15
C ASN A 201 -30.67 4.03 13.28
N ARG A 202 -31.46 3.03 13.67
CA ARG A 202 -31.36 1.61 13.30
C ARG A 202 -32.27 1.25 12.13
N SER A 203 -32.72 2.23 11.35
CA SER A 203 -33.55 1.97 10.16
C SER A 203 -32.76 1.28 9.02
N ILE A 204 -31.49 0.97 9.26
CA ILE A 204 -30.58 0.35 8.30
C ILE A 204 -30.20 -1.04 8.81
N ALA A 205 -30.32 -2.04 7.94
CA ALA A 205 -29.67 -3.33 8.15
C ALA A 205 -28.14 -3.10 8.24
N PRO A 206 -27.38 -3.86 9.04
CA PRO A 206 -25.92 -3.72 9.09
C PRO A 206 -25.32 -3.68 7.67
N ILE A 207 -24.60 -2.61 7.34
CA ILE A 207 -23.93 -2.46 6.05
C ILE A 207 -22.46 -2.82 6.26
N PRO A 208 -21.94 -3.88 5.62
CA PRO A 208 -20.53 -4.23 5.76
C PRO A 208 -19.66 -3.11 5.20
N VAL A 209 -18.59 -2.79 5.91
CA VAL A 209 -17.54 -1.86 5.48
C VAL A 209 -16.18 -2.49 5.72
N ARG A 210 -15.26 -2.28 4.78
CA ARG A 210 -13.88 -2.79 4.92
C ARG A 210 -12.95 -1.71 5.43
N LYS A 211 -11.93 -2.10 6.19
CA LYS A 211 -10.80 -1.26 6.52
C LYS A 211 -10.25 -0.65 5.22
N GLY A 212 -10.22 0.67 5.16
CA GLY A 212 -9.81 1.45 4.00
C GLY A 212 -10.85 1.76 2.94
N GLU A 213 -12.10 1.38 3.17
CA GLU A 213 -13.21 1.82 2.33
C GLU A 213 -13.54 3.29 2.60
N PHE A 214 -13.83 4.07 1.56
CA PHE A 214 -14.20 5.49 1.71
C PHE A 214 -15.54 5.64 2.45
N VAL A 215 -15.56 6.41 3.54
CA VAL A 215 -16.75 6.57 4.41
C VAL A 215 -17.30 7.98 4.47
N GLY A 216 -16.58 8.99 3.98
CA GLY A 216 -17.06 10.37 3.96
C GLY A 216 -15.94 11.39 3.81
N ARG A 217 -16.22 12.65 4.09
CA ARG A 217 -15.23 13.73 4.10
C ARG A 217 -15.29 14.52 5.39
N VAL A 218 -14.15 15.01 5.84
CA VAL A 218 -14.07 15.97 6.96
C VAL A 218 -14.92 17.19 6.61
N GLY A 219 -15.75 17.60 7.55
CA GLY A 219 -16.62 18.75 7.43
C GLY A 219 -16.69 19.54 8.73
N LEU A 220 -17.89 20.05 8.99
CA LEU A 220 -18.15 21.04 10.04
C LEU A 220 -19.63 20.97 10.49
N SER A 221 -20.23 19.78 10.41
CA SER A 221 -21.60 19.59 10.85
C SER A 221 -21.65 19.26 12.34
N GLY A 222 -22.74 19.61 13.02
CA GLY A 222 -22.94 19.33 14.44
C GLY A 222 -22.38 20.41 15.36
N ASN A 223 -22.12 20.08 16.61
CA ASN A 223 -21.63 21.02 17.61
C ASN A 223 -20.10 21.06 17.60
N THR A 224 -19.52 21.79 16.64
CA THR A 224 -18.08 21.91 16.43
C THR A 224 -17.65 23.39 16.39
N ASN A 225 -16.38 23.66 16.72
CA ASN A 225 -15.79 25.00 16.65
C ASN A 225 -14.88 25.20 15.42
N GLY A 226 -14.70 24.18 14.58
CA GLY A 226 -13.78 24.23 13.44
C GLY A 226 -13.72 22.94 12.63
N VAL A 227 -13.07 23.00 11.47
CA VAL A 227 -12.95 21.86 10.54
C VAL A 227 -12.01 20.81 11.13
N HIS A 228 -12.57 19.68 11.55
CA HIS A 228 -11.83 18.55 12.12
C HIS A 228 -12.64 17.26 12.02
N LEU A 229 -11.96 16.12 12.20
CA LEU A 229 -12.58 14.83 12.47
C LEU A 229 -12.63 14.64 13.99
N HIS A 230 -13.82 14.33 14.51
CA HIS A 230 -13.96 13.83 15.87
C HIS A 230 -14.16 12.31 15.86
N MET A 231 -13.31 11.58 16.58
CA MET A 231 -13.26 10.12 16.55
C MET A 231 -13.33 9.52 17.95
N GLY A 232 -14.20 8.52 18.15
CA GLY A 232 -14.36 7.80 19.41
C GLY A 232 -14.24 6.29 19.24
N VAL A 233 -13.74 5.62 20.28
CA VAL A 233 -13.73 4.16 20.39
C VAL A 233 -14.42 3.73 21.67
N ALA A 234 -15.31 2.76 21.56
CA ALA A 234 -15.99 2.17 22.70
C ALA A 234 -16.10 0.66 22.57
N GLU A 235 -16.08 -0.04 23.69
CA GLU A 235 -16.62 -1.40 23.76
C GLU A 235 -18.13 -1.37 23.52
N PHE A 236 -18.64 -2.44 22.92
CA PHE A 236 -20.04 -2.62 22.57
C PHE A 236 -20.65 -3.79 23.32
N THR A 237 -21.85 -3.59 23.85
CA THR A 237 -22.70 -4.70 24.29
C THR A 237 -24.19 -4.35 24.16
N THR A 238 -25.03 -5.31 24.49
CA THR A 238 -26.48 -5.12 24.61
C THR A 238 -26.92 -5.50 26.01
N ASP A 239 -27.79 -4.69 26.61
CA ASP A 239 -28.43 -5.06 27.87
C ASP A 239 -29.53 -6.14 27.66
N PRO A 240 -30.09 -6.71 28.73
CA PRO A 240 -31.13 -7.75 28.62
C PRO A 240 -32.42 -7.29 27.90
N SER A 241 -32.64 -5.98 27.80
CA SER A 241 -33.78 -5.40 27.05
C SER A 241 -33.46 -5.19 25.57
N GLY A 242 -32.24 -5.55 25.15
CA GLY A 242 -31.73 -5.34 23.80
C GLY A 242 -31.31 -3.91 23.51
N ASN A 243 -31.15 -3.06 24.54
CA ASN A 243 -30.63 -1.71 24.36
C ASN A 243 -29.13 -1.76 24.16
N TYR A 244 -28.63 -0.91 23.26
CA TYR A 244 -27.20 -0.81 23.03
C TYR A 244 -26.51 -0.08 24.17
N CYS A 245 -25.34 -0.59 24.51
CA CYS A 245 -24.52 -0.12 25.60
C CYS A 245 -23.12 0.10 25.04
N ALA A 246 -22.58 1.30 25.24
CA ALA A 246 -21.21 1.63 24.88
C ALA A 246 -20.43 2.03 26.13
N ARG A 247 -19.16 1.63 26.20
CA ARG A 247 -18.22 2.06 27.23
C ARG A 247 -16.93 2.45 26.55
N LYS A 248 -16.47 3.69 26.76
CA LYS A 248 -15.26 4.17 26.07
C LYS A 248 -14.08 3.22 26.31
N SER A 249 -13.29 3.01 25.28
CA SER A 249 -12.12 2.13 25.27
C SER A 249 -10.88 2.95 24.90
N PRO A 250 -9.70 2.64 25.45
CA PRO A 250 -8.46 3.17 24.90
C PRO A 250 -8.32 2.73 23.44
N SER A 251 -7.68 3.55 22.64
CA SER A 251 -7.39 3.26 21.24
C SER A 251 -6.00 3.73 20.85
N GLU A 252 -5.41 3.05 19.89
CA GLU A 252 -4.10 3.40 19.35
C GLU A 252 -4.13 3.40 17.83
N PHE A 253 -3.40 4.31 17.21
CA PHE A 253 -3.17 4.26 15.77
C PHE A 253 -1.99 3.34 15.44
N ARG A 254 -2.12 2.63 14.33
CA ARG A 254 -1.07 1.88 13.65
C ARG A 254 -1.04 2.29 12.19
N GLU A 255 0.00 1.83 11.48
CA GLU A 255 0.15 2.07 10.03
C GLU A 255 0.18 3.58 9.73
N GLY A 256 1.05 4.29 10.45
CA GLY A 256 1.31 5.70 10.29
C GLY A 256 2.56 6.10 11.05
N TRP A 257 2.82 7.40 11.04
CA TRP A 257 3.95 8.04 11.70
C TRP A 257 3.47 9.18 12.55
N SER A 258 4.26 9.52 13.56
CA SER A 258 4.07 10.71 14.36
C SER A 258 5.35 11.48 14.54
N GLN A 259 5.24 12.79 14.66
CA GLN A 259 6.32 13.64 15.14
C GLN A 259 5.75 14.56 16.21
N VAL A 260 6.52 14.83 17.27
CA VAL A 260 6.14 15.86 18.25
C VAL A 260 6.14 17.22 17.55
N ARG A 261 4.99 17.91 17.57
CA ARG A 261 4.86 19.24 16.99
C ARG A 261 5.53 20.27 17.88
N THR A 262 6.59 20.90 17.38
CA THR A 262 7.21 22.05 18.04
C THR A 262 6.77 23.35 17.33
N PRO A 263 6.06 24.27 18.02
CA PRO A 263 5.66 25.54 17.42
C PRO A 263 6.84 26.31 16.85
N GLY A 264 6.72 26.79 15.60
CA GLY A 264 7.77 27.55 14.92
C GLY A 264 8.93 26.70 14.40
N VAL A 265 8.83 25.38 14.45
CA VAL A 265 9.80 24.44 13.87
C VAL A 265 9.11 23.59 12.80
N ALA A 266 9.71 23.55 11.62
CA ALA A 266 9.25 22.71 10.53
C ALA A 266 9.36 21.23 10.94
N PRO A 267 8.43 20.37 10.50
CA PRO A 267 8.63 18.94 10.64
C PRO A 267 9.89 18.53 9.87
N ALA A 268 10.61 17.55 10.42
CA ALA A 268 11.89 17.13 9.89
C ALA A 268 11.83 15.64 9.57
N PRO A 269 12.33 15.19 8.42
CA PRO A 269 12.23 13.79 8.01
C PRO A 269 12.77 12.78 9.03
N GLY A 270 13.84 13.14 9.75
CA GLY A 270 14.47 12.29 10.76
C GLY A 270 13.76 12.26 12.12
N ASP A 271 12.74 13.08 12.32
CA ASP A 271 12.01 13.19 13.58
C ASP A 271 10.66 12.44 13.55
N TRP A 272 10.33 11.78 12.44
CA TRP A 272 9.14 10.95 12.31
C TRP A 272 9.35 9.59 12.96
N ASP A 273 8.65 9.35 14.05
CA ASP A 273 8.57 8.08 14.73
C ASP A 273 7.42 7.25 14.17
N ARG A 274 7.68 5.97 13.90
CA ARG A 274 6.63 5.07 13.43
C ARG A 274 5.67 4.75 14.57
N LEU A 275 4.38 4.73 14.28
CA LEU A 275 3.36 4.30 15.24
C LEU A 275 3.47 2.79 15.51
N GLN A 276 4.08 2.42 16.65
CA GLN A 276 4.17 1.05 17.14
C GLN A 276 3.30 0.84 18.38
N GLY A 277 1.99 0.77 18.17
CA GLY A 277 1.03 0.09 19.05
C GLY A 277 1.16 0.20 20.57
N SER A 278 1.61 1.36 21.07
CA SER A 278 1.69 1.74 22.50
C SER A 278 2.25 3.16 22.71
N GLU A 279 2.75 3.81 21.65
CA GLU A 279 3.67 4.96 21.76
C GLU A 279 3.07 6.35 21.51
N LEU A 280 1.78 6.46 21.18
CA LEU A 280 1.11 7.75 21.27
C LEU A 280 0.41 7.87 22.61
N PRO A 281 1.01 8.51 23.63
CA PRO A 281 0.23 9.01 24.74
C PRO A 281 -0.68 10.10 24.16
N ILE A 282 -1.85 9.70 23.68
CA ILE A 282 -2.93 10.64 23.43
C ILE A 282 -3.51 11.00 24.80
N ASP A 283 -2.68 11.62 25.62
CA ASP A 283 -3.03 12.08 26.95
C ASP A 283 -3.56 13.53 26.92
N GLY A 284 -3.64 14.12 25.72
CA GLY A 284 -4.07 15.49 25.48
C GLY A 284 -3.01 16.55 25.81
N THR A 285 -1.84 16.16 26.30
CA THR A 285 -0.77 17.08 26.73
C THR A 285 0.31 17.31 25.67
N THR A 286 0.52 16.34 24.78
CA THR A 286 1.48 16.43 23.69
C THR A 286 0.77 16.63 22.35
N ASP A 287 1.11 17.72 21.65
CA ASP A 287 0.66 17.95 20.28
C ASP A 287 1.50 17.09 19.34
N PHE A 288 0.88 16.09 18.71
CA PHE A 288 1.53 15.29 17.66
C PHE A 288 1.07 15.75 16.28
N LEU A 289 2.01 15.75 15.34
CA LEU A 289 1.72 15.62 13.92
C LEU A 289 1.60 14.13 13.60
N LEU A 290 0.64 13.76 12.75
CA LEU A 290 0.46 12.43 12.23
C LEU A 290 0.59 12.43 10.71
N TRP A 291 1.23 11.39 10.21
CA TRP A 291 1.34 11.07 8.79
C TRP A 291 0.84 9.65 8.53
N PRO A 292 0.03 9.40 7.51
CA PRO A 292 -0.41 8.05 7.19
C PRO A 292 0.70 7.20 6.58
N ASP A 293 0.49 5.89 6.53
CA ASP A 293 1.36 4.97 5.81
C ASP A 293 1.60 5.42 4.36
N PRO A 294 2.85 5.38 3.86
CA PRO A 294 3.14 5.86 2.52
C PRO A 294 2.63 5.00 1.40
N VAL A 295 2.19 3.77 1.67
CA VAL A 295 1.37 3.01 0.71
C VAL A 295 -0.09 3.32 0.98
N GLY A 296 -0.69 4.13 0.10
CA GLY A 296 -2.12 4.39 0.11
C GLY A 296 -2.91 3.11 -0.11
N GLU A 297 -4.17 3.14 0.30
CA GLU A 297 -5.02 1.97 0.12
C GLU A 297 -5.33 1.74 -1.35
N ARG A 298 -5.71 0.50 -1.62
CA ARG A 298 -6.17 0.05 -2.91
C ARG A 298 -7.26 0.99 -3.45
N VAL A 299 -6.98 1.67 -4.56
CA VAL A 299 -7.95 2.54 -5.24
C VAL A 299 -8.71 1.81 -6.33
N ASP A 300 -8.10 0.77 -6.94
CA ASP A 300 -8.69 0.04 -8.07
C ASP A 300 -8.66 -1.49 -7.89
N ARG A 301 -9.72 -2.15 -8.37
CA ARG A 301 -9.77 -3.60 -8.62
C ARG A 301 -10.18 -3.78 -10.07
N LEU A 302 -9.21 -4.08 -10.92
CA LEU A 302 -9.49 -4.38 -12.31
C LEU A 302 -9.18 -5.85 -12.56
N GLN A 303 -10.24 -6.64 -12.68
CA GLN A 303 -10.14 -8.03 -13.09
C GLN A 303 -9.79 -8.09 -14.57
N VAL A 304 -8.80 -8.90 -14.90
CA VAL A 304 -8.35 -9.13 -16.27
C VAL A 304 -8.98 -10.42 -16.77
N GLU A 305 -8.45 -11.58 -16.37
CA GLU A 305 -9.00 -12.92 -16.62
C GLU A 305 -8.28 -13.97 -15.75
N PRO A 306 -8.69 -15.26 -15.76
CA PRO A 306 -7.98 -16.30 -15.03
C PRO A 306 -6.58 -16.58 -15.57
N GLY A 307 -5.57 -16.59 -14.70
CA GLY A 307 -4.19 -16.80 -15.08
C GLY A 307 -3.26 -17.21 -13.94
N THR A 308 -1.96 -17.30 -14.22
CA THR A 308 -0.86 -17.64 -13.31
C THR A 308 0.43 -16.97 -13.76
N VAL A 309 1.46 -16.92 -12.91
CA VAL A 309 2.79 -16.34 -13.21
C VAL A 309 2.67 -14.89 -13.70
N PRO A 310 2.16 -13.99 -12.83
CA PRO A 310 2.09 -12.57 -13.14
C PRO A 310 3.50 -11.99 -13.34
N ALA A 311 3.61 -11.05 -14.28
CA ALA A 311 4.76 -10.19 -14.43
C ALA A 311 4.30 -8.80 -14.91
N LEU A 312 5.00 -7.77 -14.47
CA LEU A 312 4.57 -6.39 -14.65
C LEU A 312 5.77 -5.50 -14.98
N ALA A 313 5.60 -4.58 -15.93
CA ALA A 313 6.54 -3.47 -16.11
C ALA A 313 5.80 -2.17 -16.41
N LEU A 314 6.15 -1.13 -15.67
CA LEU A 314 5.57 0.21 -15.76
C LEU A 314 6.57 1.22 -16.29
N THR A 315 6.00 2.21 -16.96
CA THR A 315 6.65 3.41 -17.50
C THR A 315 5.86 4.63 -17.05
N GLU A 316 6.38 5.83 -17.33
CA GLU A 316 5.67 7.06 -16.98
C GLU A 316 4.31 7.19 -17.65
N LEU A 317 4.08 6.64 -18.86
CA LEU A 317 2.80 6.77 -19.57
C LEU A 317 1.84 5.60 -19.34
N GLY A 318 2.36 4.45 -18.94
CA GLY A 318 1.61 3.19 -18.98
C GLY A 318 2.47 2.00 -18.62
N GLY A 319 2.11 0.81 -19.07
CA GLY A 319 2.87 -0.40 -18.77
C GLY A 319 2.31 -1.62 -19.49
N VAL A 320 2.87 -2.76 -19.15
CA VAL A 320 2.42 -4.06 -19.63
C VAL A 320 2.29 -5.02 -18.45
N ALA A 321 1.12 -5.62 -18.31
CA ALA A 321 0.86 -6.79 -17.49
C ALA A 321 0.92 -8.02 -18.39
N ALA A 322 1.74 -9.00 -18.02
CA ALA A 322 1.82 -10.28 -18.72
C ALA A 322 1.59 -11.42 -17.72
N TYR A 323 0.92 -12.47 -18.16
CA TYR A 323 0.67 -13.65 -17.35
C TYR A 323 0.39 -14.86 -18.25
N ARG A 324 0.36 -16.05 -17.66
CA ARG A 324 -0.06 -17.27 -18.34
C ARG A 324 -1.54 -17.50 -18.10
N ASN A 325 -2.34 -17.46 -19.15
CA ASN A 325 -3.78 -17.66 -19.04
C ASN A 325 -4.15 -19.12 -18.72
N SER A 326 -5.44 -19.38 -18.51
CA SER A 326 -5.96 -20.72 -18.18
C SER A 326 -5.70 -21.79 -19.27
N ALA A 327 -5.44 -21.40 -20.52
CA ALA A 327 -5.06 -22.31 -21.60
C ALA A 327 -3.55 -22.65 -21.60
N GLY A 328 -2.77 -22.03 -20.72
CA GLY A 328 -1.31 -22.16 -20.68
C GLY A 328 -0.58 -21.26 -21.66
N ASN A 329 -1.28 -20.36 -22.35
CA ASN A 329 -0.74 -19.39 -23.30
C ASN A 329 -0.30 -18.11 -22.58
N LEU A 330 0.60 -17.35 -23.18
CA LEU A 330 0.90 -15.99 -22.76
C LEU A 330 -0.32 -15.11 -23.04
N ALA A 331 -0.72 -14.30 -22.07
CA ALA A 331 -1.63 -13.18 -22.24
C ALA A 331 -0.92 -11.90 -21.82
N VAL A 332 -1.12 -10.82 -22.59
CA VAL A 332 -0.45 -9.53 -22.39
C VAL A 332 -1.48 -8.42 -22.50
N ASN A 333 -1.65 -7.64 -21.44
CA ASN A 333 -2.49 -6.46 -21.43
C ASN A 333 -1.64 -5.21 -21.25
N ALA A 334 -1.83 -4.26 -22.14
CA ALA A 334 -1.25 -2.94 -21.98
C ALA A 334 -2.14 -2.07 -21.09
N MET A 335 -1.49 -1.15 -20.39
CA MET A 335 -2.15 -0.21 -19.49
C MET A 335 -1.69 1.21 -19.76
N LEU A 336 -2.61 2.17 -19.65
CA LEU A 336 -2.31 3.60 -19.60
C LEU A 336 -2.78 4.16 -18.26
N PHE A 337 -1.98 5.08 -17.72
CA PHE A 337 -2.34 5.77 -16.48
C PHE A 337 -2.96 7.13 -16.78
N THR A 338 -4.14 7.38 -16.23
CA THR A 338 -4.70 8.73 -16.13
C THR A 338 -4.36 9.35 -14.77
N SER A 339 -4.79 10.60 -14.54
CA SER A 339 -4.60 11.25 -13.24
C SER A 339 -5.30 10.51 -12.11
N THR A 340 -6.33 9.72 -12.39
CA THR A 340 -7.15 9.04 -11.37
C THR A 340 -7.23 7.52 -11.54
N ASP A 341 -7.07 6.99 -12.76
CA ASP A 341 -7.44 5.61 -13.08
C ASP A 341 -6.38 4.89 -13.94
N ILE A 342 -6.57 3.57 -14.08
CA ILE A 342 -5.87 2.72 -15.04
C ILE A 342 -6.84 2.36 -16.17
N LEU A 343 -6.44 2.67 -17.40
CA LEU A 343 -7.11 2.18 -18.60
C LEU A 343 -6.39 0.92 -19.07
N LEU A 344 -7.10 -0.21 -19.11
CA LEU A 344 -6.63 -1.40 -19.81
C LEU A 344 -7.08 -1.36 -21.25
N GLY A 345 -6.14 -1.55 -22.18
CA GLY A 345 -6.49 -1.76 -23.58
C GLY A 345 -6.67 -3.23 -23.91
N VAL A 346 -6.77 -3.50 -25.21
CA VAL A 346 -6.97 -4.86 -25.71
C VAL A 346 -5.70 -5.68 -25.49
N GLY A 347 -5.88 -6.87 -24.91
CA GLY A 347 -4.80 -7.80 -24.69
C GLY A 347 -4.48 -8.66 -25.92
N GLU A 348 -3.26 -9.20 -25.96
CA GLU A 348 -2.78 -10.15 -26.96
C GLU A 348 -2.55 -11.52 -26.31
N GLU A 349 -2.79 -12.59 -27.06
CA GLU A 349 -2.48 -13.96 -26.63
C GLU A 349 -1.42 -14.58 -27.54
N GLU A 350 -0.44 -15.26 -26.95
CA GLU A 350 0.61 -15.98 -27.68
C GLU A 350 0.81 -17.37 -27.12
N GLY A 351 1.28 -18.30 -27.95
CA GLY A 351 1.30 -19.74 -27.65
C GLY A 351 1.95 -20.14 -26.31
N ALA A 352 1.84 -21.43 -25.99
CA ALA A 352 2.17 -21.96 -24.67
C ALA A 352 3.47 -21.42 -24.04
N VAL A 353 3.37 -20.98 -22.78
CA VAL A 353 4.49 -20.47 -21.98
C VAL A 353 4.64 -21.16 -20.63
N GLY A 354 5.90 -21.24 -20.20
CA GLY A 354 6.38 -21.94 -19.02
C GLY A 354 6.83 -21.01 -17.90
N GLU A 355 7.31 -19.81 -18.21
CA GLU A 355 7.70 -18.71 -17.31
C GLU A 355 7.48 -17.39 -18.05
N VAL A 356 7.27 -16.29 -17.31
CA VAL A 356 7.03 -14.95 -17.86
C VAL A 356 7.77 -13.92 -17.00
N ALA A 357 8.55 -13.06 -17.63
CA ALA A 357 9.14 -11.87 -17.01
C ALA A 357 8.95 -10.68 -17.95
N VAL A 358 8.82 -9.47 -17.39
CA VAL A 358 8.60 -8.26 -18.18
C VAL A 358 9.60 -7.19 -17.76
N SER A 359 10.22 -6.54 -18.75
CA SER A 359 11.06 -5.37 -18.52
C SER A 359 10.53 -4.19 -19.33
N ARG A 360 10.61 -2.98 -18.77
CA ARG A 360 10.51 -1.76 -19.57
C ARG A 360 11.68 -1.65 -20.57
N ILE A 361 11.44 -1.02 -21.71
CA ILE A 361 12.48 -0.67 -22.69
C ILE A 361 12.82 0.80 -22.50
N ASN A 362 13.95 1.07 -21.83
CA ASN A 362 14.48 2.38 -21.37
C ASN A 362 13.74 3.67 -21.82
N ASN A 363 14.35 4.61 -22.54
CA ASN A 363 13.87 6.01 -22.68
C ASN A 363 12.65 6.19 -23.62
N THR A 364 12.01 5.11 -24.03
CA THR A 364 10.88 5.13 -24.95
C THR A 364 9.58 4.89 -24.19
N ALA A 365 8.69 5.89 -24.23
CA ALA A 365 7.49 5.88 -23.42
C ALA A 365 6.57 4.71 -23.78
N GLY A 366 6.21 3.89 -22.78
CA GLY A 366 5.22 2.82 -22.93
C GLY A 366 5.68 1.58 -23.69
N HIS A 367 6.98 1.27 -23.80
CA HIS A 367 7.41 0.02 -24.45
C HIS A 367 7.93 -0.98 -23.42
N ALA A 368 7.62 -2.26 -23.66
CA ALA A 368 8.05 -3.35 -22.80
C ALA A 368 8.62 -4.51 -23.62
N LEU A 369 9.45 -5.31 -22.98
CA LEU A 369 9.97 -6.56 -23.50
C LEU A 369 9.49 -7.67 -22.58
N VAL A 370 8.71 -8.60 -23.13
CA VAL A 370 8.26 -9.79 -22.43
C VAL A 370 9.22 -10.93 -22.77
N ALA A 371 9.85 -11.50 -21.75
CA ALA A 371 10.70 -12.68 -21.85
C ALA A 371 9.91 -13.89 -21.35
N VAL A 372 9.89 -14.96 -22.14
CA VAL A 372 9.15 -16.18 -21.79
C VAL A 372 9.98 -17.43 -22.04
N ARG A 373 9.70 -18.47 -21.26
CA ARG A 373 10.04 -19.84 -21.63
C ARG A 373 8.92 -20.37 -22.51
N ASN A 374 9.14 -20.54 -23.80
CA ASN A 374 8.08 -21.04 -24.69
C ASN A 374 7.88 -22.56 -24.56
N GLY A 375 6.87 -23.10 -25.22
CA GLY A 375 6.56 -24.54 -25.22
C GLY A 375 7.63 -25.48 -25.79
N SER A 376 8.78 -24.96 -26.24
CA SER A 376 9.97 -25.74 -26.63
C SER A 376 11.13 -25.57 -25.64
N ASP A 377 10.85 -25.07 -24.43
CA ASP A 377 11.82 -24.75 -23.36
C ASP A 377 12.90 -23.77 -23.80
N ARG A 378 12.60 -22.89 -24.76
CA ARG A 378 13.52 -21.86 -25.25
C ARG A 378 13.12 -20.49 -24.73
N LEU A 379 14.13 -19.65 -24.53
CA LEU A 379 13.94 -18.25 -24.21
C LEU A 379 13.43 -17.53 -25.46
N GLN A 380 12.25 -16.93 -25.36
CA GLN A 380 11.61 -16.12 -26.39
C GLN A 380 11.37 -14.70 -25.85
N LEU A 381 11.74 -13.71 -26.65
CA LEU A 381 11.74 -12.29 -26.33
C LEU A 381 10.73 -11.63 -27.26
N ILE A 382 9.74 -10.93 -26.72
CA ILE A 382 8.63 -10.37 -27.47
C ILE A 382 8.49 -8.90 -27.08
N PRO A 383 8.87 -7.96 -27.95
CA PRO A 383 8.72 -6.54 -27.64
C PRO A 383 7.26 -6.11 -27.90
N TYR A 384 6.73 -5.28 -27.02
CA TYR A 384 5.41 -4.67 -27.15
C TYR A 384 5.52 -3.15 -27.12
N TYR A 385 4.81 -2.53 -28.04
CA TYR A 385 4.54 -1.11 -28.12
C TYR A 385 3.15 -0.86 -27.52
N VAL A 386 3.05 -0.02 -26.47
CA VAL A 386 1.75 0.45 -25.99
C VAL A 386 1.32 1.67 -26.79
N ASN A 387 0.22 1.54 -27.53
CA ASN A 387 -0.29 2.64 -28.34
C ASN A 387 -1.08 3.67 -27.51
N ALA A 388 -1.50 4.76 -28.14
CA ALA A 388 -2.27 5.83 -27.49
C ALA A 388 -3.68 5.40 -26.99
N LEU A 389 -4.16 4.22 -27.39
CA LEU A 389 -5.43 3.61 -26.97
C LEU A 389 -5.24 2.56 -25.87
N ALA A 390 -4.02 2.43 -25.33
CA ALA A 390 -3.63 1.41 -24.36
C ALA A 390 -3.56 -0.02 -24.91
N ASP A 391 -3.53 -0.25 -26.22
CA ASP A 391 -3.39 -1.59 -26.78
C ASP A 391 -1.93 -2.04 -26.81
N ALA A 392 -1.71 -3.33 -26.58
CA ALA A 392 -0.42 -3.96 -26.72
C ALA A 392 -0.18 -4.34 -28.19
N VAL A 393 0.68 -3.61 -28.90
CA VAL A 393 1.06 -3.93 -30.27
C VAL A 393 2.35 -4.72 -30.27
N ARG A 394 2.27 -5.94 -30.76
CA ARG A 394 3.41 -6.87 -30.83
C ARG A 394 4.42 -6.45 -31.90
N GLY A 395 5.71 -6.44 -31.53
CA GLY A 395 6.81 -6.29 -32.47
C GLY A 395 7.40 -7.62 -32.98
N VAL A 396 8.59 -7.53 -33.59
CA VAL A 396 9.33 -8.68 -34.11
C VAL A 396 10.13 -9.32 -32.98
N GLY A 397 9.56 -10.38 -32.41
CA GLY A 397 10.20 -11.18 -31.38
C GLY A 397 11.42 -11.98 -31.85
N ARG A 398 12.17 -12.49 -30.87
CA ARG A 398 13.37 -13.31 -31.06
C ARG A 398 13.25 -14.58 -30.22
N THR A 399 13.71 -15.72 -30.75
CA THR A 399 13.81 -16.97 -29.97
C THR A 399 15.24 -17.45 -29.98
N GLU A 400 15.79 -17.68 -28.79
CA GLU A 400 17.13 -18.27 -28.66
C GLU A 400 17.11 -19.74 -29.09
N SER A 401 18.23 -20.19 -29.66
CA SER A 401 18.32 -21.54 -30.24
C SER A 401 18.47 -22.65 -29.19
N THR A 402 18.98 -22.31 -28.00
CA THR A 402 19.29 -23.26 -26.93
C THR A 402 18.05 -23.52 -26.07
N PRO A 403 17.55 -24.78 -26.00
CA PRO A 403 16.46 -25.15 -25.10
C PRO A 403 16.96 -25.38 -23.67
N GLY A 404 16.05 -25.69 -22.75
CA GLY A 404 16.34 -25.97 -21.35
C GLY A 404 16.43 -24.71 -20.49
N VAL A 405 15.65 -23.70 -20.82
CA VAL A 405 15.51 -22.51 -19.97
C VAL A 405 14.65 -22.86 -18.76
N GLY A 406 15.06 -22.40 -17.57
CA GLY A 406 14.34 -22.54 -16.32
C GLY A 406 13.69 -21.22 -15.93
N GLN A 407 13.98 -20.77 -14.69
CA GLN A 407 13.58 -19.45 -14.19
C GLN A 407 14.10 -18.33 -15.09
N ILE A 408 13.31 -17.26 -15.23
CA ILE A 408 13.62 -16.10 -16.07
C ILE A 408 13.25 -14.85 -15.28
N GLU A 409 14.16 -13.89 -15.22
CA GLU A 409 13.86 -12.53 -14.80
C GLU A 409 14.45 -11.50 -15.77
N ALA A 410 13.82 -10.32 -15.84
CA ALA A 410 14.15 -9.31 -16.82
C ALA A 410 14.12 -7.90 -16.23
N THR A 411 15.10 -7.08 -16.59
CA THR A 411 15.17 -5.67 -16.17
C THR A 411 15.71 -4.80 -17.29
N ALA A 412 15.57 -3.47 -17.17
CA ALA A 412 15.96 -2.55 -18.22
C ALA A 412 17.49 -2.59 -18.45
N SER A 413 17.93 -2.37 -19.69
CA SER A 413 19.36 -2.18 -19.92
C SER A 413 19.84 -0.84 -19.33
N PRO A 414 20.97 -0.83 -18.58
CA PRO A 414 21.50 0.39 -17.97
C PRO A 414 22.15 1.35 -18.98
N THR A 415 22.38 0.92 -20.23
CA THR A 415 23.21 1.69 -21.19
C THR A 415 22.54 1.97 -22.53
N HIS A 416 21.38 1.38 -22.83
CA HIS A 416 20.65 1.61 -24.08
C HIS A 416 19.17 1.21 -23.96
N ASP A 417 18.40 1.41 -25.03
CA ASP A 417 17.05 0.86 -25.15
C ASP A 417 17.11 -0.65 -25.32
N GLY A 418 16.46 -1.37 -24.42
CA GLY A 418 16.42 -2.82 -24.37
C GLY A 418 16.36 -3.34 -22.94
N ALA A 419 16.72 -4.59 -22.76
CA ALA A 419 16.63 -5.29 -21.48
C ALA A 419 17.81 -6.22 -21.24
N VAL A 420 18.00 -6.57 -19.99
CA VAL A 420 18.90 -7.62 -19.53
C VAL A 420 18.04 -8.73 -18.96
N VAL A 421 18.28 -9.96 -19.43
CA VAL A 421 17.56 -11.14 -18.98
C VAL A 421 18.53 -12.04 -18.23
N ALA A 422 18.19 -12.35 -16.98
CA ALA A 422 18.85 -13.34 -16.15
C ALA A 422 18.00 -14.62 -16.16
N PHE A 423 18.59 -15.78 -16.39
CA PHE A 423 17.83 -17.03 -16.42
C PHE A 423 18.67 -18.25 -16.07
N GLN A 424 17.98 -19.32 -15.65
CA GLN A 424 18.57 -20.64 -15.48
C GLN A 424 18.71 -21.30 -16.86
N ASN A 425 19.94 -21.62 -17.27
CA ASN A 425 20.20 -22.32 -18.53
C ASN A 425 20.07 -23.85 -18.41
N SER A 426 20.30 -24.58 -19.50
CA SER A 426 20.14 -26.03 -19.57
C SER A 426 21.07 -26.85 -18.67
N SER A 427 22.14 -26.24 -18.14
CA SER A 427 23.00 -26.85 -17.11
C SER A 427 22.54 -26.55 -15.68
N GLY A 428 21.40 -25.86 -15.52
CA GLY A 428 20.93 -25.33 -14.25
C GLY A 428 21.61 -24.02 -13.84
N ALA A 429 22.56 -23.52 -14.64
CA ALA A 429 23.43 -22.41 -14.28
C ALA A 429 22.85 -21.03 -14.64
N LEU A 430 23.28 -19.98 -13.93
CA LEU A 430 22.88 -18.61 -14.24
C LEU A 430 23.49 -18.12 -15.57
N SER A 431 22.64 -17.65 -16.47
CA SER A 431 23.02 -16.91 -17.68
C SER A 431 22.43 -15.51 -17.65
N VAL A 432 23.25 -14.51 -17.99
CA VAL A 432 22.84 -13.10 -18.07
C VAL A 432 23.09 -12.61 -19.50
N ILE A 433 22.05 -12.16 -20.20
CA ILE A 433 22.12 -11.72 -21.60
C ILE A 433 21.58 -10.30 -21.72
N ASN A 434 22.35 -9.44 -22.37
CA ASN A 434 21.95 -8.09 -22.72
C ASN A 434 21.36 -8.05 -24.14
N TYR A 435 20.17 -7.49 -24.27
CA TYR A 435 19.40 -7.37 -25.51
C TYR A 435 19.17 -5.90 -25.83
N GLY A 436 19.45 -5.50 -27.08
CA GLY A 436 19.00 -4.22 -27.61
C GLY A 436 17.61 -4.35 -28.20
N VAL A 437 16.81 -3.29 -28.06
CA VAL A 437 15.54 -3.17 -28.80
C VAL A 437 15.61 -1.92 -29.65
N THR A 438 15.28 -2.05 -30.93
CA THR A 438 15.27 -0.93 -31.88
C THR A 438 13.85 -0.66 -32.34
N LEU A 439 13.40 0.59 -32.21
CA LEU A 439 12.17 1.06 -32.84
C LEU A 439 12.47 1.54 -34.26
N THR A 440 11.89 0.89 -35.25
CA THR A 440 11.94 1.28 -36.67
C THR A 440 10.62 1.93 -37.05
N GLY A 441 10.66 3.16 -37.57
CA GLY A 441 9.45 3.94 -37.81
C GLY A 441 8.78 4.36 -36.51
N THR A 442 7.46 4.16 -36.40
CA THR A 442 6.67 4.56 -35.22
C THR A 442 6.16 3.38 -34.38
N GLU A 443 6.21 2.15 -34.90
CA GLU A 443 5.49 1.00 -34.29
C GLU A 443 6.25 -0.34 -34.36
N GLU A 444 7.32 -0.47 -35.14
CA GLU A 444 8.01 -1.76 -35.30
C GLU A 444 9.21 -1.88 -34.35
N LEU A 445 9.06 -2.68 -33.30
CA LEU A 445 10.15 -3.03 -32.38
C LEU A 445 10.86 -4.32 -32.81
N THR A 446 12.18 -4.33 -32.84
CA THR A 446 13.00 -5.51 -33.14
C THR A 446 14.00 -5.80 -32.01
N VAL A 447 14.26 -7.08 -31.73
CA VAL A 447 15.13 -7.51 -30.62
C VAL A 447 16.45 -8.10 -31.12
N ASP A 448 17.56 -7.52 -30.67
CA ASP A 448 18.91 -7.96 -30.99
C ASP A 448 19.69 -8.42 -29.75
N ARG A 449 20.25 -9.64 -29.82
CA ARG A 449 21.17 -10.14 -28.79
C ARG A 449 22.51 -9.42 -28.90
N ARG A 450 22.97 -8.77 -27.83
CA ARG A 450 24.24 -8.01 -27.86
C ARG A 450 25.39 -8.74 -27.20
N ALA A 451 25.23 -9.16 -25.94
CA ALA A 451 26.29 -9.77 -25.16
C ALA A 451 25.74 -10.70 -24.09
N SER A 452 26.56 -11.63 -23.61
CA SER A 452 26.15 -12.59 -22.60
C SER A 452 27.31 -13.03 -21.72
N ALA A 453 27.01 -13.31 -20.46
CA ALA A 453 27.90 -14.01 -19.54
C ALA A 453 27.14 -15.14 -18.83
N SER A 454 27.85 -16.05 -18.18
CA SER A 454 27.23 -17.10 -17.36
C SER A 454 28.13 -17.43 -16.18
N HIS A 455 27.52 -17.92 -15.11
CA HIS A 455 28.21 -18.38 -13.91
C HIS A 455 27.85 -19.84 -13.66
N SER A 456 28.83 -20.69 -13.36
CA SER A 456 28.69 -22.15 -13.38
C SER A 456 27.86 -22.76 -12.24
N ALA A 457 27.45 -21.96 -11.26
CA ALA A 457 26.64 -22.44 -10.15
C ALA A 457 25.21 -22.75 -10.62
N ALA A 458 24.70 -23.93 -10.26
CA ALA A 458 23.29 -24.23 -10.43
C ALA A 458 22.43 -23.36 -9.51
N ILE A 459 21.38 -22.75 -10.06
CA ILE A 459 20.45 -21.86 -9.37
C ILE A 459 19.06 -22.50 -9.33
N ALA A 460 18.32 -22.32 -8.24
CA ALA A 460 16.91 -22.70 -8.13
C ALA A 460 15.98 -21.52 -8.45
N ASP A 461 16.46 -20.31 -8.17
CA ASP A 461 15.70 -19.07 -8.28
C ASP A 461 16.63 -17.89 -8.57
N VAL A 462 16.11 -16.83 -9.19
CA VAL A 462 16.86 -15.63 -9.58
C VAL A 462 15.98 -14.42 -9.72
N ASP A 463 16.50 -13.26 -9.34
CA ASP A 463 15.98 -11.95 -9.74
C ASP A 463 17.09 -10.99 -10.18
N VAL A 464 16.74 -9.95 -10.94
CA VAL A 464 17.67 -9.01 -11.58
C VAL A 464 17.15 -7.58 -11.57
N ALA A 465 18.01 -6.63 -11.18
CA ALA A 465 17.68 -5.20 -11.20
C ALA A 465 18.76 -4.33 -11.87
N THR A 466 18.32 -3.31 -12.60
CA THR A 466 19.20 -2.35 -13.27
C THR A 466 19.88 -1.41 -12.27
N VAL A 467 21.17 -1.13 -12.50
CA VAL A 467 21.93 -0.11 -11.78
C VAL A 467 22.51 0.87 -12.80
N VAL A 468 22.12 2.13 -12.69
CA VAL A 468 22.58 3.21 -13.57
C VAL A 468 23.60 4.13 -12.89
N MET A 469 23.66 4.11 -11.56
CA MET A 469 24.48 4.99 -10.72
C MET A 469 25.08 4.25 -9.50
N GLY A 470 25.82 3.17 -9.74
CA GLY A 470 26.62 2.54 -8.67
C GLY A 470 27.75 3.47 -8.22
N ARG A 471 27.69 3.95 -6.97
CA ARG A 471 28.69 4.83 -6.37
C ARG A 471 28.68 4.68 -4.86
N GLY A 472 29.82 4.40 -4.27
CA GLY A 472 29.95 4.18 -2.84
C GLY A 472 29.83 5.43 -1.98
N VAL A 473 29.59 5.23 -0.67
CA VAL A 473 29.73 6.24 0.37
C VAL A 473 31.14 6.80 0.36
N GLY A 474 31.28 8.12 0.25
CA GLY A 474 32.56 8.82 0.17
C GLY A 474 33.20 8.90 -1.23
N GLU A 475 32.67 8.24 -2.25
CA GLU A 475 33.16 8.38 -3.63
C GLU A 475 32.62 9.68 -4.25
N SER A 476 33.50 10.58 -4.69
CA SER A 476 33.11 11.88 -5.24
C SER A 476 32.95 11.89 -6.77
N SER A 477 33.37 10.83 -7.47
CA SER A 477 33.32 10.71 -8.93
C SER A 477 33.22 9.25 -9.37
N GLY A 478 32.92 9.04 -10.66
CA GLY A 478 32.67 7.71 -11.21
C GLY A 478 31.22 7.25 -11.03
N ALA A 479 30.79 6.32 -11.88
CA ALA A 479 29.52 5.64 -11.74
C ALA A 479 29.65 4.28 -12.42
N TRP A 480 29.31 3.23 -11.70
CA TRP A 480 29.20 1.89 -12.25
C TRP A 480 27.82 1.71 -12.89
N LYS A 481 27.78 1.07 -14.06
CA LYS A 481 26.57 0.74 -14.80
C LYS A 481 26.53 -0.75 -15.09
N GLY A 482 25.40 -1.37 -14.81
CA GLY A 482 25.27 -2.81 -14.91
C GLY A 482 23.93 -3.30 -14.37
N VAL A 483 23.89 -4.57 -14.00
CA VAL A 483 22.77 -5.16 -13.27
C VAL A 483 23.27 -5.88 -12.03
N VAL A 484 22.42 -5.94 -11.02
CA VAL A 484 22.60 -6.86 -9.89
C VAL A 484 21.72 -8.07 -10.11
N THR A 485 22.23 -9.27 -9.79
CA THR A 485 21.39 -10.47 -9.67
C THR A 485 21.42 -10.95 -8.24
N VAL A 486 20.27 -11.36 -7.72
CA VAL A 486 20.19 -12.22 -6.53
C VAL A 486 19.80 -13.62 -6.99
N GLU A 487 20.44 -14.65 -6.45
CA GLU A 487 20.11 -16.03 -6.81
C GLU A 487 20.12 -16.96 -5.60
N GLN A 488 19.19 -17.93 -5.58
CA GLN A 488 19.24 -19.09 -4.69
C GLN A 488 19.97 -20.23 -5.39
N ARG A 489 20.95 -20.86 -4.74
CA ARG A 489 21.65 -22.03 -5.31
C ARG A 489 20.88 -23.32 -5.08
N SER A 490 20.77 -24.17 -6.11
CA SER A 490 20.05 -25.44 -5.99
C SER A 490 20.72 -26.48 -5.08
N ALA A 491 22.03 -26.33 -4.83
CA ALA A 491 22.82 -27.34 -4.12
C ALA A 491 22.72 -27.22 -2.60
N ASP A 492 22.52 -26.00 -2.08
CA ASP A 492 22.60 -25.69 -0.66
C ASP A 492 21.60 -24.61 -0.19
N ASP A 493 20.68 -24.19 -1.07
CA ASP A 493 19.70 -23.13 -0.84
C ASP A 493 20.28 -21.78 -0.38
N THR A 494 21.60 -21.59 -0.54
CA THR A 494 22.25 -20.35 -0.15
C THR A 494 21.99 -19.25 -1.16
N VAL A 495 21.87 -18.02 -0.66
CA VAL A 495 21.61 -16.84 -1.49
C VAL A 495 22.90 -16.10 -1.81
N TRP A 496 23.02 -15.66 -3.05
CA TRP A 496 24.17 -14.92 -3.57
C TRP A 496 23.71 -13.68 -4.31
N LEU A 497 24.44 -12.58 -4.09
CA LEU A 497 24.28 -11.32 -4.80
C LEU A 497 25.49 -11.11 -5.71
N ARG A 498 25.26 -10.73 -6.97
CA ARG A 498 26.32 -10.50 -7.96
C ARG A 498 26.11 -9.19 -8.69
N THR A 499 27.20 -8.57 -9.11
CA THR A 499 27.19 -7.42 -10.01
C THR A 499 27.73 -7.79 -11.38
N TRP A 500 27.03 -7.37 -12.43
CA TRP A 500 27.39 -7.63 -13.82
C TRP A 500 27.55 -6.31 -14.57
N GLN A 501 28.77 -5.98 -14.95
CA GLN A 501 29.05 -4.76 -15.69
C GLN A 501 28.59 -4.90 -17.13
N ILE A 502 27.88 -3.88 -17.60
CA ILE A 502 27.53 -3.72 -19.01
C ILE A 502 28.25 -2.49 -19.52
N ASN A 503 29.10 -2.65 -20.54
CA ASN A 503 29.85 -1.52 -21.08
C ASN A 503 28.89 -0.50 -21.74
N THR A 504 29.37 0.71 -21.96
CA THR A 504 28.57 1.80 -22.56
C THR A 504 27.96 1.45 -23.92
N ALA A 505 28.61 0.57 -24.70
CA ALA A 505 28.10 0.11 -25.99
C ALA A 505 27.05 -1.02 -25.88
N GLY A 506 26.88 -1.62 -24.70
CA GLY A 506 26.07 -2.81 -24.48
C GLY A 506 26.65 -4.10 -25.07
N THR A 507 27.92 -4.11 -25.49
CA THR A 507 28.58 -5.20 -26.22
C THR A 507 29.38 -6.16 -25.34
N SER A 508 29.42 -5.93 -24.03
CA SER A 508 30.00 -6.87 -23.06
C SER A 508 29.15 -6.97 -21.81
N VAL A 509 29.03 -8.17 -21.27
CA VAL A 509 28.51 -8.45 -19.93
C VAL A 509 29.64 -9.15 -19.17
N ALA A 510 30.02 -8.66 -17.99
CA ALA A 510 31.10 -9.25 -17.20
C ALA A 510 30.74 -9.29 -15.72
N LEU A 511 30.95 -10.43 -15.07
CA LEU A 511 30.84 -10.54 -13.61
C LEU A 511 31.94 -9.69 -12.95
N VAL A 512 31.56 -8.84 -12.01
CA VAL A 512 32.48 -7.92 -11.30
C VAL A 512 32.72 -8.39 -9.88
N ASP A 513 31.65 -8.55 -9.10
CA ASP A 513 31.72 -8.96 -7.71
C ASP A 513 30.65 -10.01 -7.38
N SER A 514 30.87 -10.73 -6.29
CA SER A 514 29.98 -11.74 -5.77
C SER A 514 30.07 -11.82 -4.26
N GLN A 515 28.93 -11.66 -3.60
CA GLN A 515 28.81 -11.78 -2.15
C GLN A 515 27.76 -12.81 -1.80
N GLN A 516 28.05 -13.64 -0.81
CA GLN A 516 27.02 -14.50 -0.23
C GLN A 516 26.16 -13.65 0.69
N VAL A 517 24.84 -13.73 0.53
CA VAL A 517 23.90 -13.04 1.40
C VAL A 517 23.78 -13.83 2.71
N LYS A 518 24.07 -13.16 3.82
CA LYS A 518 24.20 -13.76 5.15
C LYS A 518 23.50 -12.91 6.17
N ASP A 519 23.14 -13.51 7.29
CA ASP A 519 22.72 -12.79 8.49
C ASP A 519 23.80 -11.78 8.93
N LEU A 520 23.40 -10.55 9.28
CA LEU A 520 24.34 -9.54 9.77
C LEU A 520 24.82 -9.84 11.20
N ALA A 521 23.95 -10.33 12.08
CA ALA A 521 24.22 -10.60 13.49
C ALA A 521 25.02 -11.89 13.72
N SER A 522 24.70 -12.96 12.98
CA SER A 522 25.37 -14.27 13.15
C SER A 522 26.39 -14.59 12.06
N ASN A 523 26.43 -13.83 10.96
CA ASN A 523 27.24 -14.12 9.77
C ASN A 523 27.02 -15.55 9.21
N ALA A 524 25.86 -16.15 9.51
CA ALA A 524 25.44 -17.43 8.96
C ALA A 524 24.70 -17.21 7.63
N ALA A 525 24.90 -18.13 6.68
CA ALA A 525 24.06 -18.18 5.49
C ALA A 525 22.66 -18.66 5.89
N PHE A 526 21.63 -18.14 5.21
CA PHE A 526 20.26 -18.61 5.36
C PHE A 526 19.83 -19.36 4.11
N THR A 527 18.86 -20.26 4.28
CA THR A 527 18.21 -20.99 3.19
C THR A 527 17.01 -20.18 2.70
N ALA A 528 16.97 -19.89 1.41
CA ALA A 528 15.84 -19.21 0.80
C ALA A 528 14.74 -20.19 0.38
N ALA A 529 13.50 -19.70 0.44
CA ALA A 529 12.37 -20.26 -0.30
C ALA A 529 12.10 -19.44 -1.58
N ASP A 530 12.47 -18.16 -1.57
CA ASP A 530 12.27 -17.20 -2.65
C ASP A 530 13.23 -16.00 -2.47
N VAL A 531 13.68 -15.40 -3.58
CA VAL A 531 14.58 -14.23 -3.57
C VAL A 531 14.13 -13.15 -4.54
N ASP A 532 14.36 -11.90 -4.16
CA ASP A 532 14.01 -10.75 -5.01
C ASP A 532 14.96 -9.57 -4.73
N VAL A 533 15.21 -8.72 -5.72
CA VAL A 533 16.10 -7.56 -5.65
C VAL A 533 15.52 -6.37 -6.38
N THR A 534 15.47 -5.23 -5.69
CA THR A 534 15.22 -3.93 -6.32
C THR A 534 16.42 -3.00 -6.11
N VAL A 535 16.48 -1.94 -6.92
CA VAL A 535 17.51 -0.91 -6.83
C VAL A 535 16.84 0.43 -6.58
N THR A 536 17.25 1.09 -5.50
CA THR A 536 16.75 2.39 -5.07
C THR A 536 17.89 3.28 -4.57
N GLY A 537 17.62 4.53 -4.24
CA GLY A 537 18.61 5.52 -3.80
C GLY A 537 18.50 6.86 -4.53
N ASN A 538 19.28 7.85 -4.12
CA ASN A 538 19.14 9.20 -4.66
C ASN A 538 19.53 9.27 -6.16
N LEU A 539 18.51 9.39 -7.02
CA LEU A 539 18.62 9.43 -8.49
C LEU A 539 19.67 10.45 -8.93
N GLY A 540 20.66 9.97 -9.70
CA GLY A 540 21.74 10.82 -10.22
C GLY A 540 22.93 11.00 -9.27
N SER A 541 22.90 10.43 -8.06
CA SER A 541 24.04 10.44 -7.15
C SER A 541 24.53 9.04 -6.76
N ARG A 542 23.64 8.18 -6.25
CA ARG A 542 23.98 6.87 -5.66
C ARG A 542 22.77 5.94 -5.66
N GLU A 543 23.03 4.67 -5.95
CA GLU A 543 22.05 3.58 -5.85
C GLU A 543 22.53 2.47 -4.92
N PHE A 544 21.58 1.81 -4.28
CA PHE A 544 21.72 0.66 -3.40
C PHE A 544 20.85 -0.48 -3.92
N ALA A 545 21.35 -1.71 -3.82
CA ALA A 545 20.52 -2.90 -4.01
C ALA A 545 19.80 -3.22 -2.70
N VAL A 546 18.50 -3.48 -2.77
CA VAL A 546 17.67 -3.95 -1.65
C VAL A 546 17.29 -5.38 -1.97
N VAL A 547 17.89 -6.31 -1.24
CA VAL A 547 17.71 -7.76 -1.42
C VAL A 547 16.71 -8.27 -0.40
N SER A 548 15.65 -8.90 -0.89
CA SER A 548 14.60 -9.52 -0.08
C SER A 548 14.73 -11.04 -0.19
N VAL A 549 14.63 -11.73 0.95
CA VAL A 549 14.69 -13.18 1.02
C VAL A 549 13.62 -13.73 1.93
N ALA A 550 12.77 -14.58 1.38
CA ALA A 550 11.85 -15.39 2.15
C ALA A 550 12.62 -16.61 2.69
N THR A 551 12.64 -16.77 4.00
CA THR A 551 13.26 -17.92 4.67
C THR A 551 12.17 -18.72 5.39
N PRO A 552 12.41 -20.01 5.74
CA PRO A 552 11.49 -20.76 6.58
C PRO A 552 11.17 -20.10 7.93
N SER A 553 12.06 -19.25 8.43
CA SER A 553 11.91 -18.51 9.69
C SER A 553 11.24 -17.15 9.55
N GLY A 554 11.08 -16.61 8.34
CA GLY A 554 10.60 -15.24 8.14
C GLY A 554 11.17 -14.56 6.90
N LEU A 555 10.77 -13.32 6.69
CA LEU A 555 11.34 -12.44 5.68
C LEU A 555 12.61 -11.77 6.20
N ARG A 556 13.62 -11.63 5.33
CA ARG A 556 14.79 -10.80 5.54
C ARG A 556 14.96 -9.81 4.40
N VAL A 557 15.24 -8.56 4.72
CA VAL A 557 15.53 -7.50 3.75
C VAL A 557 16.90 -6.92 4.08
N GLN A 558 17.77 -6.74 3.10
CA GLN A 558 19.11 -6.19 3.28
C GLN A 558 19.42 -5.15 2.24
N SER A 559 20.04 -4.04 2.66
CA SER A 559 20.56 -3.04 1.75
C SER A 559 22.06 -3.27 1.50
N TRP A 560 22.45 -3.06 0.25
CA TRP A 560 23.81 -3.26 -0.23
C TRP A 560 24.24 -2.05 -1.04
N GLN A 561 25.36 -1.47 -0.65
CA GLN A 561 26.05 -0.45 -1.39
C GLN A 561 26.76 -1.05 -2.59
N ILE A 562 26.71 -0.32 -3.72
CA ILE A 562 27.42 -0.66 -4.95
C ILE A 562 28.45 0.46 -5.21
N SER A 563 29.73 0.13 -5.23
CA SER A 563 30.78 1.12 -5.50
C SER A 563 30.84 1.55 -6.97
N SER A 564 31.61 2.60 -7.28
CA SER A 564 31.93 3.01 -8.66
C SER A 564 32.73 1.97 -9.45
N ALA A 565 33.30 0.98 -8.75
CA ALA A 565 33.95 -0.19 -9.34
C ALA A 565 33.00 -1.40 -9.44
N GLY A 566 31.75 -1.29 -8.97
CA GLY A 566 30.78 -2.39 -8.95
C GLY A 566 30.98 -3.39 -7.81
N LEU A 567 31.71 -3.01 -6.75
CA LEU A 567 31.91 -3.85 -5.57
C LEU A 567 30.73 -3.72 -4.62
N LEU A 568 30.35 -4.83 -3.99
CA LEU A 568 29.23 -4.96 -3.08
C LEU A 568 29.68 -4.85 -1.63
N ALA A 569 28.99 -4.02 -0.85
CA ALA A 569 29.15 -3.95 0.60
C ALA A 569 27.78 -3.92 1.27
N ARG A 570 27.52 -4.85 2.17
CA ARG A 570 26.29 -4.88 2.97
C ARG A 570 26.26 -3.68 3.90
N VAL A 571 25.12 -3.00 3.98
CA VAL A 571 24.94 -1.80 4.81
C VAL A 571 24.05 -2.12 6.00
N ASP A 572 22.84 -2.60 5.75
CA ASP A 572 21.83 -2.77 6.80
C ASP A 572 20.96 -4.03 6.59
N GLN A 573 20.20 -4.38 7.63
CA GLN A 573 19.29 -5.53 7.63
C GLN A 573 18.00 -5.22 8.40
N TRP A 574 16.90 -5.72 7.87
CA TRP A 574 15.60 -5.78 8.53
C TRP A 574 15.01 -7.20 8.44
N ASP A 575 14.28 -7.62 9.48
CA ASP A 575 13.68 -8.95 9.59
C ASP A 575 12.17 -8.86 9.91
N ALA A 576 11.39 -9.79 9.36
CA ALA A 576 9.94 -9.87 9.52
C ALA A 576 9.43 -11.31 9.76
N GLY A 577 8.12 -11.42 9.97
CA GLY A 577 7.40 -12.70 10.00
C GLY A 577 7.41 -13.44 8.66
N ALA A 578 6.70 -14.58 8.62
CA ALA A 578 6.70 -15.50 7.49
C ALA A 578 6.22 -14.88 6.17
N ALA A 579 7.01 -15.09 5.12
CA ALA A 579 6.71 -14.79 3.72
C ALA A 579 7.02 -16.03 2.86
N SER A 580 6.31 -16.22 1.76
CA SER A 580 6.50 -17.37 0.86
C SER A 580 6.67 -17.02 -0.61
N GLU A 581 6.39 -15.78 -0.99
CA GLU A 581 6.52 -15.26 -2.34
C GLU A 581 6.82 -13.77 -2.23
N LEU A 582 7.70 -13.25 -3.07
CA LEU A 582 8.25 -11.91 -3.06
C LEU A 582 8.14 -11.30 -4.45
N SER A 583 7.94 -9.99 -4.49
CA SER A 583 8.14 -9.19 -5.69
C SER A 583 8.39 -7.75 -5.24
N SER A 584 9.55 -7.18 -5.55
CA SER A 584 9.86 -5.80 -5.14
C SER A 584 10.00 -4.83 -6.30
N ALA A 585 9.74 -3.58 -5.96
CA ALA A 585 9.67 -2.49 -6.91
C ALA A 585 10.30 -1.24 -6.31
N ARG A 586 10.88 -0.42 -7.19
CA ARG A 586 11.28 0.93 -6.83
C ARG A 586 10.03 1.81 -6.77
N ALA A 587 9.65 2.24 -5.57
CA ALA A 587 8.44 3.03 -5.35
C ALA A 587 8.69 4.55 -5.41
N GLY A 588 9.91 4.95 -5.07
CA GLY A 588 10.38 6.33 -5.09
C GLY A 588 11.86 6.42 -5.46
N ALA A 589 12.44 7.62 -5.40
CA ALA A 589 13.88 7.74 -5.59
C ALA A 589 14.60 6.92 -4.53
N GLN A 590 14.28 7.10 -3.25
CA GLN A 590 14.91 6.43 -2.12
C GLN A 590 14.09 5.28 -1.54
N ASP A 591 12.98 4.93 -2.18
CA ASP A 591 11.99 4.06 -1.58
C ASP A 591 11.81 2.78 -2.39
N ALA A 592 11.77 1.67 -1.68
CA ALA A 592 11.47 0.35 -2.19
C ALA A 592 10.12 -0.11 -1.62
N ALA A 593 9.37 -0.86 -2.41
CA ALA A 593 8.20 -1.57 -1.94
C ALA A 593 8.37 -3.05 -2.23
N LEU A 594 8.11 -3.87 -1.23
CA LEU A 594 8.15 -5.32 -1.29
C LEU A 594 6.72 -5.84 -1.18
N GLY A 595 6.19 -6.37 -2.28
CA GLY A 595 5.04 -7.26 -2.24
C GLY A 595 5.47 -8.63 -1.73
N LEU A 596 4.66 -9.19 -0.84
CA LEU A 596 4.87 -10.54 -0.36
C LEU A 596 3.56 -11.26 -0.12
N ARG A 597 3.61 -12.59 -0.20
CA ARG A 597 2.54 -13.45 0.29
C ARG A 597 2.88 -13.93 1.69
N THR A 598 2.04 -13.57 2.65
CA THR A 598 2.17 -13.99 4.05
C THR A 598 1.88 -15.48 4.21
N GLY A 599 2.28 -16.05 5.36
CA GLY A 599 1.91 -17.42 5.73
C GLY A 599 0.39 -17.69 5.77
N ALA A 600 -0.44 -16.65 5.88
CA ALA A 600 -1.90 -16.75 5.80
C ALA A 600 -2.45 -16.76 4.37
N GLY A 601 -1.60 -16.64 3.35
CA GLY A 601 -2.02 -16.52 1.94
C GLY A 601 -2.57 -15.15 1.57
N VAL A 602 -2.24 -14.12 2.36
CA VAL A 602 -2.62 -12.72 2.11
C VAL A 602 -1.44 -11.98 1.48
N MET A 603 -1.71 -11.17 0.47
CA MET A 603 -0.76 -10.21 -0.07
C MET A 603 -0.55 -9.08 0.92
N SER A 604 0.70 -8.78 1.25
CA SER A 604 1.11 -7.59 1.97
C SER A 604 2.10 -6.81 1.12
N LEU A 605 2.00 -5.48 1.11
CA LEU A 605 3.02 -4.59 0.57
C LEU A 605 3.74 -3.95 1.75
N ILE A 606 5.04 -4.18 1.90
CA ILE A 606 5.88 -3.50 2.89
C ILE A 606 6.70 -2.45 2.17
N SER A 607 6.71 -1.23 2.67
CA SER A 607 7.54 -0.17 2.13
C SER A 607 8.79 0.07 2.97
N PHE A 608 9.86 0.47 2.30
CA PHE A 608 11.16 0.76 2.90
C PHE A 608 11.71 2.06 2.32
N HIS A 609 12.15 2.96 3.19
CA HIS A 609 13.00 4.08 2.84
C HIS A 609 14.47 3.67 2.98
N VAL A 610 15.29 4.07 2.01
CA VAL A 610 16.75 3.88 2.01
C VAL A 610 17.42 5.25 2.07
N ASP A 611 18.03 5.54 3.20
CA ASP A 611 18.65 6.84 3.42
C ASP A 611 19.90 7.07 2.55
N ALA A 612 20.55 8.22 2.70
CA ALA A 612 21.72 8.59 1.89
C ALA A 612 22.95 7.68 2.10
N ASP A 613 23.01 7.00 3.25
CA ASP A 613 24.08 6.09 3.64
C ASP A 613 23.72 4.61 3.39
N GLY A 614 22.45 4.34 3.06
CA GLY A 614 21.93 3.04 2.68
C GLY A 614 21.20 2.31 3.81
N HIS A 615 20.91 2.97 4.93
CA HIS A 615 20.18 2.35 6.03
C HIS A 615 18.71 2.14 5.68
N LEU A 616 18.13 1.06 6.19
CA LEU A 616 16.75 0.66 5.93
C LEU A 616 15.82 1.19 7.02
N GLY A 617 14.88 2.05 6.65
CA GLY A 617 13.72 2.39 7.47
C GLY A 617 12.48 1.71 6.91
N ARG A 618 11.84 0.79 7.64
CA ARG A 618 10.53 0.26 7.23
C ARG A 618 9.51 1.39 7.29
N ALA A 619 9.01 1.80 6.14
CA ALA A 619 8.20 2.98 6.02
C ALA A 619 6.70 2.73 6.23
N GLY A 620 6.27 1.48 6.08
CA GLY A 620 4.85 1.18 6.09
C GLY A 620 4.48 -0.22 5.65
N THR A 621 3.22 -0.62 5.84
CA THR A 621 2.66 -1.89 5.38
C THR A 621 1.16 -1.80 5.13
N VAL A 622 0.71 -2.40 4.02
CA VAL A 622 -0.70 -2.58 3.71
C VAL A 622 -0.99 -4.02 3.30
N ASP A 623 -2.07 -4.58 3.82
CA ASP A 623 -2.59 -5.88 3.37
C ASP A 623 -3.60 -5.67 2.23
N ALA A 624 -3.41 -6.40 1.13
CA ALA A 624 -4.20 -6.26 -0.10
C ALA A 624 -5.14 -7.45 -0.36
N GLY A 625 -5.32 -8.34 0.62
CA GLY A 625 -6.25 -9.48 0.58
C GLY A 625 -5.62 -10.78 0.12
N ALA A 626 -6.42 -11.85 0.05
CA ALA A 626 -5.94 -13.19 -0.27
C ALA A 626 -5.46 -13.29 -1.73
N VAL A 627 -4.25 -13.85 -1.93
CA VAL A 627 -3.66 -14.08 -3.25
C VAL A 627 -2.93 -15.42 -3.29
N SER A 628 -2.75 -15.94 -4.50
CA SER A 628 -1.98 -17.16 -4.74
C SER A 628 -0.68 -16.93 -5.52
N SER A 629 -0.57 -15.80 -6.23
CA SER A 629 0.66 -15.30 -6.84
C SER A 629 0.62 -13.78 -6.98
N LEU A 630 1.77 -13.10 -7.04
CA LEU A 630 1.83 -11.64 -7.20
C LEU A 630 3.07 -11.16 -7.98
N ALA A 631 2.93 -10.01 -8.64
CA ALA A 631 4.03 -9.20 -9.16
C ALA A 631 3.76 -7.73 -8.85
N VAL A 632 4.77 -6.97 -8.49
CA VAL A 632 4.67 -5.54 -8.16
C VAL A 632 5.66 -4.75 -9.00
N ASP A 633 5.24 -3.59 -9.48
CA ASP A 633 6.16 -2.61 -10.06
C ASP A 633 5.73 -1.18 -9.68
N GLY A 634 6.70 -0.26 -9.71
CA GLY A 634 6.54 1.13 -9.34
C GLY A 634 6.61 2.03 -10.55
N ARG A 635 5.68 2.98 -10.65
CA ARG A 635 5.65 3.94 -11.76
C ARG A 635 6.74 4.99 -11.55
N PRO A 636 7.73 5.10 -12.43
CA PRO A 636 8.73 6.16 -12.34
C PRO A 636 8.06 7.54 -12.32
N GLY A 637 8.50 8.41 -11.40
CA GLY A 637 8.09 9.81 -11.34
C GLY A 637 6.66 10.11 -10.84
N ALA A 638 5.79 9.10 -10.63
CA ALA A 638 4.38 9.34 -10.33
C ALA A 638 3.91 8.85 -8.94
N GLN A 639 4.82 8.41 -8.07
CA GLN A 639 4.51 7.88 -6.73
C GLN A 639 3.35 6.89 -6.75
N ARG A 640 3.43 5.85 -7.58
CA ARG A 640 2.40 4.81 -7.64
C ARG A 640 3.05 3.44 -7.64
N LEU A 641 2.40 2.51 -6.96
CA LEU A 641 2.68 1.09 -7.03
C LEU A 641 1.50 0.39 -7.68
N VAL A 642 1.78 -0.54 -8.58
CA VAL A 642 0.77 -1.43 -9.14
C VAL A 642 1.19 -2.85 -8.85
N ALA A 643 0.23 -3.66 -8.44
CA ALA A 643 0.40 -5.08 -8.29
C ALA A 643 -0.54 -5.83 -9.23
N LEU A 644 -0.04 -6.88 -9.86
CA LEU A 644 -0.82 -7.87 -10.57
C LEU A 644 -0.81 -9.14 -9.72
N ALA A 645 -1.97 -9.56 -9.20
CA ALA A 645 -2.04 -10.72 -8.34
C ALA A 645 -3.19 -11.65 -8.73
N ARG A 646 -2.99 -12.95 -8.51
CA ARG A 646 -4.02 -13.97 -8.68
C ARG A 646 -4.83 -14.08 -7.41
N ASP A 647 -6.06 -13.60 -7.43
CA ASP A 647 -6.92 -13.54 -6.27
C ASP A 647 -7.47 -14.93 -5.86
N ALA A 648 -8.28 -14.96 -4.80
CA ALA A 648 -8.87 -16.19 -4.26
C ALA A 648 -9.84 -16.90 -5.25
N ASP A 649 -10.38 -16.17 -6.22
CA ASP A 649 -11.26 -16.72 -7.26
C ASP A 649 -10.44 -17.32 -8.43
N GLY A 650 -9.11 -17.11 -8.42
CA GLY A 650 -8.18 -17.54 -9.45
C GLY A 650 -8.05 -16.56 -10.61
N GLU A 651 -8.63 -15.37 -10.47
CA GLU A 651 -8.61 -14.29 -11.45
C GLU A 651 -7.35 -13.44 -11.29
N MET A 652 -6.75 -13.03 -12.40
CA MET A 652 -5.73 -12.01 -12.40
C MET A 652 -6.39 -10.66 -12.14
N THR A 653 -5.96 -10.00 -11.08
CA THR A 653 -6.47 -8.70 -10.66
C THR A 653 -5.33 -7.70 -10.58
N LEU A 654 -5.52 -6.54 -11.19
CA LEU A 654 -4.67 -5.38 -10.98
C LEU A 654 -5.14 -4.58 -9.78
N PHE A 655 -4.18 -4.24 -8.93
CA PHE A 655 -4.31 -3.42 -7.74
C PHE A 655 -3.43 -2.19 -7.93
N HIS A 656 -3.99 -1.02 -7.69
CA HIS A 656 -3.27 0.23 -7.75
C HIS A 656 -3.24 0.86 -6.36
N HIS A 657 -2.04 1.31 -5.98
CA HIS A 657 -1.77 1.96 -4.72
C HIS A 657 -1.12 3.32 -5.00
N PRO A 658 -1.79 4.45 -4.71
CA PRO A 658 -1.11 5.73 -4.64
C PRO A 658 -0.09 5.67 -3.52
N THR A 659 1.02 6.36 -3.68
CA THR A 659 2.05 6.43 -2.65
C THR A 659 2.43 7.88 -2.43
N ASN A 660 3.01 8.21 -1.28
CA ASN A 660 3.39 9.58 -0.96
C ASN A 660 4.83 9.69 -0.43
N TYR A 661 5.72 8.79 -0.87
CA TYR A 661 7.07 8.66 -0.32
C TYR A 661 7.89 9.96 -0.27
N SER A 662 7.71 10.90 -1.21
CA SER A 662 8.45 12.17 -1.19
C SER A 662 7.94 13.19 -0.18
N ALA A 663 6.82 12.95 0.49
CA ALA A 663 6.27 13.90 1.46
C ALA A 663 6.83 13.69 2.87
N LEU A 664 7.52 12.56 3.09
CA LEU A 664 8.20 12.26 4.35
C LEU A 664 9.65 12.81 4.40
N TYR A 665 10.26 13.17 3.25
CA TYR A 665 11.69 13.47 3.13
C TYR A 665 12.03 14.73 2.33
#